data_AF-A0A9W4SNJ2-F1
#
_entry.id   AF-A0A9W4SNJ2-F1
#
_cell.length_a   1.000
_cell.length_b   1.000
_cell.length_c   1.000
_cell.angle_alpha   90.00
_cell.angle_beta   90.00
_cell.angle_gamma   90.00
#
_symmetry.space_group_name_H-M   'P 1'
#
loop_
_entity.id
_entity.type
_entity.pdbx_description
1 polymer ?
#
loop_
_entity_poly.entity_id
_entity_poly.type
_entity_poly.pdbx_seq_one_letter_code
_entity_poly.pdbx_strand_id
1 'polypeptide(L)'
;MPLQFWFMLQESLYDPEVIPVIPNVSGNNTSVPEAETPNISLTGVQQIRDSSMVVFRRLIEVLRCKVQYPPDSEWAEWSKDLKERFRHHRRDVGDTIMNAYYVLRCQMLDFLIELAISQINAPGRAPSQWQDLESTLFCIKSISEAIEHGENIYLSRLFGAEVYGVLPVQGHSKLRNTALSLIGSYAEWFKYNPQYLLSALNYLIPALSDIELALAAATAFKEICDTCRDSLVNGIEDLVKIYIVVGPNIEPREKQKVIESIADVIQALPPEKMIQPLLTITSDIIHTMKDAIVLGKQNPPQFREIIITQLEYLTCCGRGIQPPDEELIIIDENDSEIKRNHFAFDLIPAQGLVNTLSEIIRDIAEIWYQDSEVIECLCKFLNTGIRIKSHLLSMPFEVIVYLIQISFQRHSHANWLEIAVQIVIVYGSSSKHNVALRDLLFTLTSTTIQNIRNQAEMDQYPDVVHSYFKLLTEILRKCPLILYSLQSDMFNSIMKFSVAGLGLQERLALNSAANFMGEFVGQNYDDKELATGIENVMMTYGLEIMRELLLGIGGKLPRSCVISMSLVLFKMIGRYIEASREWLRTLLAQDNFPSPHVNQLTKQNFAKGILSTRTLKRFKDIVTDFSIKCRDLEDSAYGYT
;
A
#
# COMPACT_ATOMS: atom_id res chain seq x y z
N MET A 1 -19.69 -20.36 0.53
CA MET A 1 -19.33 -21.51 -0.33
C MET A 1 -18.17 -21.07 -1.22
N PRO A 2 -17.17 -21.93 -1.48
CA PRO A 2 -16.01 -21.53 -2.28
C PRO A 2 -16.41 -21.26 -3.75
N LEU A 3 -15.78 -20.29 -4.40
CA LEU A 3 -16.00 -19.94 -5.82
C LEU A 3 -15.96 -21.19 -6.73
N GLN A 4 -15.07 -22.13 -6.42
CA GLN A 4 -14.93 -23.40 -7.13
C GLN A 4 -16.23 -24.20 -7.20
N PHE A 5 -17.08 -24.16 -6.18
CA PHE A 5 -18.37 -24.87 -6.21
C PHE A 5 -19.32 -24.27 -7.25
N TRP A 6 -19.39 -22.94 -7.33
CA TRP A 6 -20.24 -22.24 -8.30
C TRP A 6 -19.68 -22.34 -9.72
N PHE A 7 -18.37 -22.34 -9.86
CA PHE A 7 -17.71 -22.65 -11.12
C PHE A 7 -18.01 -24.09 -11.57
N MET A 8 -17.93 -25.08 -10.69
CA MET A 8 -18.28 -26.48 -10.99
C MET A 8 -19.77 -26.66 -11.28
N LEU A 9 -20.66 -25.93 -10.58
CA LEU A 9 -22.10 -25.90 -10.87
C LEU A 9 -22.38 -25.26 -12.23
N GLN A 10 -21.67 -24.19 -12.56
CA GLN A 10 -21.75 -23.53 -13.85
C GLN A 10 -21.23 -24.44 -14.96
N GLU A 11 -20.06 -25.06 -14.79
CA GLU A 11 -19.49 -26.01 -15.73
C GLU A 11 -20.48 -27.15 -15.95
N SER A 12 -21.01 -27.76 -14.89
CA SER A 12 -22.05 -28.79 -15.04
C SER A 12 -23.40 -28.30 -15.61
N LEU A 13 -23.68 -26.99 -15.65
CA LEU A 13 -24.84 -26.39 -16.32
C LEU A 13 -24.58 -25.96 -17.78
N TYR A 14 -23.31 -25.86 -18.20
CA TYR A 14 -22.89 -25.29 -19.50
C TYR A 14 -21.81 -26.10 -20.26
N ASP A 15 -21.26 -27.16 -19.68
CA ASP A 15 -20.22 -28.04 -20.25
C ASP A 15 -20.81 -28.88 -21.39
N PRO A 16 -20.29 -28.76 -22.63
CA PRO A 16 -20.77 -29.52 -23.79
C PRO A 16 -20.64 -31.05 -23.67
N GLU A 17 -19.75 -31.58 -22.81
CA GLU A 17 -19.63 -33.03 -22.59
C GLU A 17 -20.63 -33.58 -21.55
N VAL A 18 -21.23 -32.70 -20.73
CA VAL A 18 -22.35 -33.05 -19.82
C VAL A 18 -23.70 -32.56 -20.36
N ILE A 19 -23.71 -31.50 -21.19
CA ILE A 19 -24.88 -30.81 -21.76
C ILE A 19 -24.51 -30.16 -23.11
N PRO A 20 -24.93 -30.68 -24.28
CA PRO A 20 -24.55 -30.08 -25.56
C PRO A 20 -25.22 -28.70 -25.77
N VAL A 21 -24.39 -27.67 -25.90
CA VAL A 21 -24.75 -26.35 -26.46
C VAL A 21 -24.57 -26.43 -27.97
N ILE A 22 -25.65 -26.30 -28.75
CA ILE A 22 -25.54 -26.24 -30.22
C ILE A 22 -25.31 -24.78 -30.65
N PRO A 23 -24.22 -24.45 -31.36
CA PRO A 23 -24.09 -23.17 -32.06
C PRO A 23 -24.92 -23.20 -33.35
N ASN A 24 -25.59 -22.08 -33.64
CA ASN A 24 -26.33 -21.91 -34.88
C ASN A 24 -25.40 -22.00 -36.11
N VAL A 25 -25.93 -22.66 -37.16
CA VAL A 25 -25.58 -22.59 -38.60
C VAL A 25 -24.68 -23.70 -39.20
N SER A 26 -25.37 -24.59 -39.94
CA SER A 26 -25.03 -25.34 -41.16
C SER A 26 -23.60 -25.87 -41.42
N GLY A 27 -23.50 -27.20 -41.62
CA GLY A 27 -22.67 -27.79 -42.67
C GLY A 27 -21.61 -28.81 -42.23
N ASN A 28 -21.93 -30.10 -42.46
CA ASN A 28 -21.05 -31.25 -42.74
C ASN A 28 -20.01 -31.75 -41.72
N ASN A 29 -20.36 -32.90 -41.12
CA ASN A 29 -19.63 -34.17 -41.02
C ASN A 29 -18.09 -34.15 -40.86
N THR A 30 -17.62 -34.62 -39.70
CA THR A 30 -16.78 -35.84 -39.59
C THR A 30 -16.73 -36.35 -38.14
N SER A 31 -16.66 -37.67 -38.03
CA SER A 31 -16.85 -38.55 -36.86
C SER A 31 -15.66 -38.64 -35.90
N VAL A 32 -15.94 -38.70 -34.58
CA VAL A 32 -15.04 -39.23 -33.54
C VAL A 32 -15.85 -40.15 -32.60
N PRO A 33 -15.30 -41.29 -32.10
CA PRO A 33 -16.07 -42.35 -31.45
C PRO A 33 -16.39 -42.10 -29.98
N GLU A 34 -17.51 -42.70 -29.56
CA GLU A 34 -18.23 -42.62 -28.29
C GLU A 34 -17.37 -42.90 -27.04
N ALA A 35 -17.41 -41.98 -26.08
CA ALA A 35 -17.19 -42.25 -24.67
C ALA A 35 -18.58 -42.26 -23.98
N GLU A 36 -18.89 -43.38 -23.30
CA GLU A 36 -20.15 -43.60 -22.60
C GLU A 36 -20.37 -42.59 -21.46
N THR A 37 -21.21 -41.59 -21.67
CA THR A 37 -21.79 -40.75 -20.60
C THR A 37 -23.18 -41.27 -20.22
N PRO A 38 -23.57 -41.23 -18.93
CA PRO A 38 -24.84 -41.78 -18.48
C PRO A 38 -26.00 -40.95 -19.05
N ASN A 39 -26.93 -41.63 -19.73
CA ASN A 39 -28.16 -41.10 -20.30
C ASN A 39 -29.05 -40.40 -19.25
N ILE A 40 -28.77 -39.13 -18.94
CA ILE A 40 -29.81 -38.20 -18.50
C ILE A 40 -30.50 -37.74 -19.78
N SER A 41 -31.81 -37.95 -19.92
CA SER A 41 -32.51 -37.51 -21.12
C SER A 41 -32.33 -35.99 -21.28
N LEU A 42 -31.93 -35.53 -22.47
CA LEU A 42 -31.74 -34.11 -22.78
C LEU A 42 -32.94 -33.24 -22.36
N THR A 43 -34.14 -33.81 -22.37
CA THR A 43 -35.39 -33.22 -21.87
C THR A 43 -35.44 -33.01 -20.35
N GLY A 44 -34.89 -33.94 -19.56
CA GLY A 44 -34.84 -33.83 -18.10
C GLY A 44 -33.82 -32.79 -17.64
N VAL A 45 -32.69 -32.68 -18.33
CA VAL A 45 -31.68 -31.65 -18.07
C VAL A 45 -32.22 -30.25 -18.39
N GLN A 46 -32.92 -30.08 -19.51
CA GLN A 46 -33.61 -28.84 -19.86
C GLN A 46 -34.66 -28.47 -18.80
N GLN A 47 -35.47 -29.43 -18.35
CA GLN A 47 -36.46 -29.19 -17.29
C GLN A 47 -35.82 -28.78 -15.96
N ILE A 48 -34.68 -29.38 -15.58
CA ILE A 48 -33.94 -29.01 -14.36
C ILE A 48 -33.37 -27.60 -14.51
N ARG A 49 -32.81 -27.27 -15.67
CA ARG A 49 -32.31 -25.92 -15.97
C ARG A 49 -33.44 -24.90 -15.90
N ASP A 50 -34.53 -25.11 -16.61
CA ASP A 50 -35.68 -24.19 -16.63
C ASP A 50 -36.29 -24.02 -15.23
N SER A 51 -36.42 -25.11 -14.48
CA SER A 51 -36.90 -25.08 -13.09
C SER A 51 -35.94 -24.30 -12.19
N SER A 52 -34.62 -24.48 -12.36
CA SER A 52 -33.60 -23.73 -11.63
C SER A 52 -33.69 -22.24 -11.95
N MET A 53 -33.81 -21.87 -13.23
CA MET A 53 -33.96 -20.47 -13.64
C MET A 53 -35.18 -19.80 -13.00
N VAL A 54 -36.33 -20.50 -12.93
CA VAL A 54 -37.54 -19.99 -12.27
C VAL A 54 -37.32 -19.80 -10.76
N VAL A 55 -36.70 -20.77 -10.09
CA VAL A 55 -36.43 -20.71 -8.65
C VAL A 55 -35.46 -19.58 -8.33
N PHE A 56 -34.36 -19.45 -9.07
CA PHE A 56 -33.37 -18.39 -8.87
C PHE A 56 -33.96 -17.01 -9.21
N ARG A 57 -34.81 -16.88 -10.24
CA ARG A 57 -35.52 -15.64 -10.52
C ARG A 57 -36.39 -15.22 -9.34
N ARG A 58 -37.17 -16.17 -8.78
CA ARG A 58 -37.99 -15.89 -7.59
C ARG A 58 -37.13 -15.57 -6.36
N LEU A 59 -35.97 -16.21 -6.22
CA LEU A 59 -35.01 -15.91 -5.16
C LEU A 59 -34.54 -14.45 -5.25
N ILE A 60 -34.16 -13.97 -6.44
CA ILE A 60 -33.73 -12.58 -6.63
C ILE A 60 -34.84 -11.58 -6.27
N GLU A 61 -36.09 -11.85 -6.65
CA GLU A 61 -37.23 -11.01 -6.25
C GLU A 61 -37.34 -10.91 -4.72
N VAL A 62 -37.21 -12.03 -4.01
CA VAL A 62 -37.28 -12.08 -2.54
C VAL A 62 -36.08 -11.38 -1.90
N LEU A 63 -34.86 -11.66 -2.38
CA LEU A 63 -33.63 -11.07 -1.85
C LEU A 63 -33.62 -9.56 -2.04
N ARG A 64 -34.05 -9.04 -3.21
CA ARG A 64 -34.20 -7.61 -3.46
C ARG A 64 -35.11 -6.95 -2.41
N CYS A 65 -36.26 -7.55 -2.13
CA CYS A 65 -37.17 -7.04 -1.10
C CYS A 65 -36.58 -7.12 0.32
N LYS A 66 -35.68 -8.06 0.61
CA LYS A 66 -35.02 -8.19 1.92
C LYS A 66 -33.88 -7.19 2.14
N VAL A 67 -33.25 -6.71 1.09
CA VAL A 67 -32.21 -5.66 1.16
C VAL A 67 -32.76 -4.25 1.04
N GLN A 68 -34.05 -4.10 0.72
CA GLN A 68 -34.72 -2.82 0.64
C GLN A 68 -34.74 -2.13 2.02
N TYR A 69 -34.39 -0.86 2.06
CA TYR A 69 -34.51 -0.06 3.28
C TYR A 69 -35.97 0.02 3.75
N PRO A 70 -36.22 0.03 5.07
CA PRO A 70 -37.54 0.34 5.59
C PRO A 70 -37.90 1.81 5.32
N PRO A 71 -39.17 2.21 5.50
CA PRO A 71 -39.58 3.61 5.42
C PRO A 71 -38.77 4.51 6.35
N ASP A 72 -38.57 5.78 5.97
CA ASP A 72 -37.65 6.69 6.68
C ASP A 72 -38.03 6.90 8.15
N SER A 73 -39.32 6.85 8.50
CA SER A 73 -39.80 6.90 9.89
C SER A 73 -39.31 5.72 10.72
N GLU A 74 -39.38 4.51 10.17
CA GLU A 74 -38.93 3.28 10.83
C GLU A 74 -37.39 3.25 10.89
N TRP A 75 -36.72 3.63 9.81
CA TRP A 75 -35.26 3.74 9.79
C TRP A 75 -34.75 4.73 10.85
N ALA A 76 -35.46 5.83 11.11
CA ALA A 76 -35.09 6.79 12.14
C ALA A 76 -35.12 6.17 13.54
N GLU A 77 -36.14 5.35 13.84
CA GLU A 77 -36.33 4.67 15.13
C GLU A 77 -35.30 3.57 15.40
N TRP A 78 -34.72 2.98 14.34
CA TRP A 78 -33.73 1.91 14.50
C TRP A 78 -32.48 2.36 15.26
N SER A 79 -32.06 1.53 16.21
CA SER A 79 -30.81 1.72 16.96
C SER A 79 -29.58 1.62 16.06
N LYS A 80 -28.44 2.18 16.51
CA LYS A 80 -27.17 2.08 15.78
C LYS A 80 -26.75 0.62 15.53
N ASP A 81 -26.97 -0.26 16.50
CA ASP A 81 -26.67 -1.70 16.38
C ASP A 81 -27.55 -2.38 15.31
N LEU A 82 -28.85 -2.10 15.29
CA LEU A 82 -29.76 -2.67 14.29
C LEU A 82 -29.42 -2.19 12.87
N LYS A 83 -29.11 -0.90 12.71
CA LYS A 83 -28.63 -0.32 11.44
C LYS A 83 -27.35 -1.01 10.95
N GLU A 84 -26.43 -1.31 11.87
CA GLU A 84 -25.18 -1.99 11.52
C GLU A 84 -25.41 -3.48 11.18
N ARG A 85 -26.27 -4.18 11.91
CA ARG A 85 -26.68 -5.56 11.56
C ARG A 85 -27.34 -5.61 10.18
N PHE A 86 -28.18 -4.63 9.85
CA PHE A 86 -28.78 -4.54 8.52
C PHE A 86 -27.74 -4.34 7.42
N ARG A 87 -26.70 -3.51 7.66
CA ARG A 87 -25.58 -3.37 6.71
C ARG A 87 -24.80 -4.67 6.50
N HIS A 88 -24.58 -5.45 7.56
CA HIS A 88 -23.98 -6.78 7.45
C HIS A 88 -24.89 -7.72 6.64
N HIS A 89 -26.18 -7.77 6.97
CA HIS A 89 -27.16 -8.56 6.23
C HIS A 89 -27.18 -8.22 4.74
N ARG A 90 -27.14 -6.94 4.38
CA ARG A 90 -27.08 -6.51 2.97
C ARG A 90 -25.83 -7.02 2.26
N ARG A 91 -24.67 -7.04 2.92
CA ARG A 91 -23.43 -7.61 2.36
C ARG A 91 -23.57 -9.11 2.11
N ASP A 92 -24.05 -9.86 3.10
CA ASP A 92 -24.27 -11.32 2.96
C ASP A 92 -25.26 -11.66 1.83
N VAL A 93 -26.32 -10.85 1.70
CA VAL A 93 -27.28 -11.00 0.60
C VAL A 93 -26.66 -10.59 -0.74
N GLY A 94 -25.84 -9.53 -0.78
CA GLY A 94 -25.07 -9.14 -1.97
C GLY A 94 -24.22 -10.28 -2.52
N ASP A 95 -23.46 -10.96 -1.64
CA ASP A 95 -22.67 -12.14 -2.02
C ASP A 95 -23.56 -13.28 -2.55
N THR A 96 -24.75 -13.45 -1.97
CA THR A 96 -25.73 -14.45 -2.43
C THR A 96 -26.30 -14.10 -3.81
N ILE A 97 -26.58 -12.82 -4.06
CA ILE A 97 -27.04 -12.29 -5.35
C ILE A 97 -25.96 -12.48 -6.42
N MET A 98 -24.69 -12.22 -6.09
CA MET A 98 -23.56 -12.48 -6.99
C MET A 98 -23.46 -13.97 -7.36
N ASN A 99 -23.62 -14.87 -6.39
CA ASN A 99 -23.64 -16.30 -6.67
C ASN A 99 -24.80 -16.71 -7.58
N ALA A 100 -25.99 -16.13 -7.38
CA ALA A 100 -27.15 -16.36 -8.23
C ALA A 100 -26.96 -15.82 -9.67
N TYR A 101 -26.13 -14.79 -9.86
CA TYR A 101 -25.80 -14.28 -11.20
C TYR A 101 -25.11 -15.34 -12.07
N TYR A 102 -24.24 -16.20 -11.50
CA TYR A 102 -23.60 -17.28 -12.24
C TYR A 102 -24.61 -18.29 -12.85
N VAL A 103 -25.81 -18.40 -12.27
CA VAL A 103 -26.90 -19.24 -12.77
C VAL A 103 -27.76 -18.48 -13.79
N LEU A 104 -28.19 -17.25 -13.46
CA LEU A 104 -29.18 -16.51 -14.27
C LEU A 104 -28.58 -15.70 -15.44
N ARG A 105 -27.33 -15.24 -15.31
CA ARG A 105 -26.60 -14.43 -16.28
C ARG A 105 -27.43 -13.25 -16.79
N CYS A 106 -27.48 -13.04 -18.11
CA CYS A 106 -28.17 -11.92 -18.77
C CYS A 106 -29.65 -11.79 -18.37
N GLN A 107 -30.35 -12.88 -18.02
CA GLN A 107 -31.76 -12.80 -17.59
C GLN A 107 -31.92 -12.03 -16.28
N MET A 108 -30.91 -12.06 -15.40
CA MET A 108 -30.91 -11.28 -14.18
C MET A 108 -30.69 -9.80 -14.45
N LEU A 109 -29.78 -9.46 -15.37
CA LEU A 109 -29.54 -8.08 -15.79
C LEU A 109 -30.78 -7.48 -16.46
N ASP A 110 -31.37 -8.21 -17.41
CA ASP A 110 -32.62 -7.83 -18.07
C ASP A 110 -33.72 -7.52 -17.05
N PHE A 111 -33.97 -8.47 -16.14
CA PHE A 111 -34.97 -8.30 -15.09
C PHE A 111 -34.71 -7.09 -14.19
N LEU A 112 -33.47 -6.91 -13.70
CA LEU A 112 -33.14 -5.83 -12.77
C LEU A 112 -33.17 -4.45 -13.45
N ILE A 113 -32.72 -4.35 -14.71
CA ILE A 113 -32.69 -3.08 -15.45
C ILE A 113 -34.09 -2.68 -15.90
N GLU A 114 -34.89 -3.61 -16.44
CA GLU A 114 -36.31 -3.34 -16.74
C GLU A 114 -37.07 -2.91 -15.49
N LEU A 115 -36.79 -3.55 -14.35
CA LEU A 115 -37.37 -3.15 -13.07
C LEU A 115 -36.94 -1.72 -12.69
N ALA A 116 -35.66 -1.38 -12.78
CA ALA A 116 -35.17 -0.03 -12.49
C ALA A 116 -35.83 1.03 -13.39
N ILE A 117 -35.93 0.77 -14.69
CA ILE A 117 -36.59 1.65 -15.66
C ILE A 117 -38.07 1.84 -15.30
N SER A 118 -38.77 0.76 -14.98
CA SER A 118 -40.18 0.82 -14.59
C SER A 118 -40.40 1.61 -13.30
N GLN A 119 -39.49 1.48 -12.34
CA GLN A 119 -39.52 2.21 -11.07
C GLN A 119 -39.26 3.70 -11.30
N ILE A 120 -38.30 4.07 -12.14
CA ILE A 120 -37.97 5.47 -12.46
C ILE A 120 -39.15 6.15 -13.17
N ASN A 121 -39.77 5.47 -14.14
CA ASN A 121 -40.86 5.99 -14.95
C ASN A 121 -42.25 5.86 -14.29
N ALA A 122 -42.33 5.39 -13.04
CA ALA A 122 -43.59 5.20 -12.35
C ALA A 122 -44.36 6.52 -12.18
N PRO A 123 -45.56 6.67 -12.77
CA PRO A 123 -46.30 7.92 -12.73
C PRO A 123 -46.74 8.25 -11.29
N GLY A 124 -46.43 9.45 -10.81
CA GLY A 124 -46.81 9.91 -9.47
C GLY A 124 -45.89 9.45 -8.34
N ARG A 125 -44.69 8.95 -8.64
CA ARG A 125 -43.68 8.58 -7.65
C ARG A 125 -43.34 9.76 -6.74
N ALA A 126 -43.57 9.59 -5.44
CA ALA A 126 -43.16 10.60 -4.46
C ALA A 126 -41.64 10.59 -4.29
N PRO A 127 -40.97 11.74 -4.08
CA PRO A 127 -39.54 11.79 -3.78
C PRO A 127 -39.11 10.95 -2.56
N SER A 128 -40.05 10.64 -1.65
CA SER A 128 -39.85 9.80 -0.47
C SER A 128 -39.85 8.29 -0.77
N GLN A 129 -40.30 7.87 -1.95
CA GLN A 129 -40.32 6.46 -2.38
C GLN A 129 -39.03 6.15 -3.14
N TRP A 130 -37.90 6.05 -2.43
CA TRP A 130 -36.58 5.81 -3.02
C TRP A 130 -36.02 4.41 -2.74
N GLN A 131 -36.58 3.72 -1.74
CA GLN A 131 -36.04 2.48 -1.18
C GLN A 131 -36.10 1.32 -2.18
N ASP A 132 -37.16 1.25 -2.97
CA ASP A 132 -37.38 0.18 -3.95
C ASP A 132 -36.39 0.27 -5.13
N LEU A 133 -36.13 1.47 -5.65
CA LEU A 133 -35.12 1.70 -6.69
C LEU A 133 -33.72 1.50 -6.14
N GLU A 134 -33.44 1.98 -4.92
CA GLU A 134 -32.14 1.77 -4.28
C GLU A 134 -31.84 0.29 -4.11
N SER A 135 -32.83 -0.51 -3.72
CA SER A 135 -32.67 -1.97 -3.57
C SER A 135 -32.34 -2.64 -4.91
N THR A 136 -32.94 -2.18 -6.01
CA THR A 136 -32.67 -2.67 -7.37
C THR A 136 -31.25 -2.31 -7.79
N LEU A 137 -30.85 -1.04 -7.65
CA LEU A 137 -29.48 -0.59 -7.96
C LEU A 137 -28.44 -1.27 -7.07
N PHE A 138 -28.74 -1.54 -5.81
CA PHE A 138 -27.87 -2.31 -4.93
C PHE A 138 -27.64 -3.74 -5.43
N CYS A 139 -28.70 -4.40 -5.93
CA CYS A 139 -28.57 -5.73 -6.51
C CYS A 139 -27.70 -5.70 -7.77
N ILE A 140 -27.87 -4.71 -8.65
CA ILE A 140 -27.04 -4.51 -9.85
C ILE A 140 -25.59 -4.25 -9.44
N LYS A 141 -25.34 -3.37 -8.46
CA LYS A 141 -24.00 -3.15 -7.92
C LYS A 141 -23.37 -4.45 -7.40
N SER A 142 -24.13 -5.27 -6.68
CA SER A 142 -23.62 -6.50 -6.05
C SER A 142 -23.15 -7.56 -7.06
N ILE A 143 -23.52 -7.45 -8.33
CA ILE A 143 -23.12 -8.39 -9.39
C ILE A 143 -22.00 -7.84 -10.28
N SER A 144 -21.45 -6.65 -9.99
CA SER A 144 -20.49 -5.97 -10.87
C SER A 144 -19.25 -6.81 -11.19
N GLU A 145 -18.68 -7.48 -10.18
CA GLU A 145 -17.48 -8.31 -10.32
C GLU A 145 -17.70 -9.59 -11.16
N ALA A 146 -18.96 -10.04 -11.28
CA ALA A 146 -19.29 -11.27 -12.00
C ALA A 146 -19.64 -11.04 -13.48
N ILE A 147 -19.80 -9.78 -13.91
CA ILE A 147 -20.20 -9.42 -15.27
C ILE A 147 -18.97 -9.29 -16.18
N GLU A 148 -19.07 -9.85 -17.38
CA GLU A 148 -18.04 -9.71 -18.40
C GLU A 148 -17.97 -8.27 -18.92
N HIS A 149 -16.76 -7.72 -19.05
CA HIS A 149 -16.58 -6.32 -19.49
C HIS A 149 -17.07 -6.03 -20.92
N GLY A 150 -17.32 -7.07 -21.72
CA GLY A 150 -17.89 -6.96 -23.08
C GLY A 150 -19.42 -6.85 -23.13
N GLU A 151 -20.13 -6.97 -22.01
CA GLU A 151 -21.61 -6.88 -21.97
C GLU A 151 -22.06 -5.47 -22.34
N ASN A 152 -22.72 -5.25 -23.48
CA ASN A 152 -23.11 -3.92 -23.94
C ASN A 152 -24.61 -3.80 -24.30
N ILE A 153 -25.39 -4.83 -24.01
CA ILE A 153 -26.83 -4.85 -24.29
C ILE A 153 -27.59 -4.19 -23.13
N TYR A 154 -27.23 -4.53 -21.90
CA TYR A 154 -27.96 -4.11 -20.71
C TYR A 154 -27.26 -2.95 -19.99
N LEU A 155 -25.94 -3.00 -19.84
CA LEU A 155 -25.18 -1.92 -19.20
C LEU A 155 -25.20 -0.60 -20.00
N SER A 156 -25.34 -0.65 -21.32
CA SER A 156 -25.58 0.54 -22.15
C SER A 156 -26.89 1.24 -21.82
N ARG A 157 -27.94 0.48 -21.52
CA ARG A 157 -29.24 1.01 -21.10
C ARG A 157 -29.18 1.58 -19.69
N LEU A 158 -28.44 0.92 -18.80
CA LEU A 158 -28.19 1.38 -17.44
C LEU A 158 -27.46 2.73 -17.45
N PHE A 159 -26.25 2.81 -18.01
CA PHE A 159 -25.45 4.04 -17.99
C PHE A 159 -25.84 5.07 -19.06
N GLY A 160 -26.72 4.70 -19.98
CA GLY A 160 -27.29 5.55 -21.00
C GLY A 160 -28.48 6.39 -20.53
N ALA A 161 -29.32 6.76 -21.49
CA ALA A 161 -30.42 7.69 -21.29
C ALA A 161 -31.62 7.10 -20.51
N GLU A 162 -31.73 5.78 -20.38
CA GLU A 162 -32.91 5.15 -19.76
C GLU A 162 -32.87 5.17 -18.23
N VAL A 163 -31.68 5.05 -17.62
CA VAL A 163 -31.52 5.06 -16.16
C VAL A 163 -30.68 6.25 -15.71
N TYR A 164 -29.35 6.26 -15.92
CA TYR A 164 -28.50 7.35 -15.41
C TYR A 164 -28.78 8.71 -16.04
N GLY A 165 -29.25 8.76 -17.29
CA GLY A 165 -29.66 10.02 -17.93
C GLY A 165 -30.91 10.68 -17.33
N VAL A 166 -31.74 9.92 -16.60
CA VAL A 166 -33.00 10.42 -15.97
C VAL A 166 -32.91 10.37 -14.45
N LEU A 167 -31.88 9.72 -13.88
CA LEU A 167 -31.74 9.54 -12.45
C LEU A 167 -31.67 10.90 -11.73
N PRO A 168 -32.49 11.14 -10.69
CA PRO A 168 -32.49 12.44 -10.02
C PRO A 168 -31.13 12.79 -9.41
N VAL A 169 -30.59 13.95 -9.81
CA VAL A 169 -29.37 14.53 -9.23
C VAL A 169 -29.65 15.14 -7.84
N GLN A 170 -30.92 15.37 -7.52
CA GLN A 170 -31.40 15.79 -6.21
C GLN A 170 -32.33 14.72 -5.64
N GLY A 171 -32.23 14.42 -4.35
CA GLY A 171 -33.05 13.37 -3.73
C GLY A 171 -32.37 12.72 -2.53
N HIS A 172 -32.90 11.59 -2.08
CA HIS A 172 -32.46 10.94 -0.85
C HIS A 172 -31.00 10.42 -0.96
N SER A 173 -30.15 10.81 0.01
CA SER A 173 -28.70 10.56 -0.02
C SER A 173 -28.34 9.08 -0.14
N LYS A 174 -29.10 8.17 0.47
CA LYS A 174 -28.83 6.72 0.36
C LYS A 174 -28.96 6.17 -1.06
N LEU A 175 -29.99 6.59 -1.80
CA LEU A 175 -30.15 6.19 -3.20
C LEU A 175 -29.00 6.73 -4.04
N ARG A 176 -28.68 8.01 -3.88
CA ARG A 176 -27.58 8.67 -4.60
C ARG A 176 -26.23 8.01 -4.27
N ASN A 177 -25.99 7.66 -3.01
CA ASN A 177 -24.78 6.97 -2.56
C ASN A 177 -24.63 5.58 -3.24
N THR A 178 -25.71 4.80 -3.30
CA THR A 178 -25.72 3.52 -4.02
C THR A 178 -25.48 3.71 -5.52
N ALA A 179 -26.10 4.74 -6.14
CA ALA A 179 -25.87 5.06 -7.55
C ALA A 179 -24.44 5.52 -7.85
N LEU A 180 -23.83 6.32 -6.97
CA LEU A 180 -22.41 6.72 -7.09
C LEU A 180 -21.49 5.52 -6.95
N SER A 181 -21.74 4.68 -5.94
CA SER A 181 -20.95 3.47 -5.71
C SER A 181 -21.06 2.49 -6.88
N LEU A 182 -22.24 2.40 -7.52
CA LEU A 182 -22.44 1.58 -8.70
C LEU A 182 -21.57 2.07 -9.87
N ILE A 183 -21.50 3.38 -10.13
CA ILE A 183 -20.63 3.92 -11.19
C ILE A 183 -19.19 3.42 -10.98
N GLY A 184 -18.65 3.58 -9.77
CA GLY A 184 -17.29 3.16 -9.45
C GLY A 184 -17.06 1.65 -9.65
N SER A 185 -18.01 0.82 -9.19
CA SER A 185 -17.94 -0.65 -9.34
C SER A 185 -17.94 -1.14 -10.79
N TYR A 186 -18.31 -0.31 -11.76
CA TYR A 186 -18.27 -0.61 -13.20
C TYR A 186 -17.18 0.17 -13.96
N ALA A 187 -16.17 0.73 -13.27
CA ALA A 187 -15.07 1.46 -13.90
C ALA A 187 -14.38 0.67 -15.03
N GLU A 188 -14.16 -0.64 -14.85
CA GLU A 188 -13.58 -1.51 -15.88
C GLU A 188 -14.45 -1.61 -17.14
N TRP A 189 -15.77 -1.60 -16.99
CA TRP A 189 -16.69 -1.61 -18.13
C TRP A 189 -16.63 -0.30 -18.93
N PHE A 190 -16.53 0.84 -18.24
CA PHE A 190 -16.38 2.14 -18.89
C PHE A 190 -15.10 2.26 -19.72
N LYS A 191 -14.03 1.57 -19.32
CA LYS A 191 -12.79 1.50 -20.10
C LYS A 191 -13.02 0.99 -21.53
N TYR A 192 -13.94 0.04 -21.71
CA TYR A 192 -14.32 -0.51 -23.02
C TYR A 192 -15.47 0.25 -23.69
N ASN A 193 -16.21 1.06 -22.93
CA ASN A 193 -17.38 1.81 -23.40
C ASN A 193 -17.31 3.31 -23.02
N PRO A 194 -16.29 4.05 -23.50
CA PRO A 194 -16.00 5.42 -23.07
C PRO A 194 -17.10 6.43 -23.40
N GLN A 195 -18.00 6.13 -24.35
CA GLN A 195 -19.13 6.98 -24.72
C GLN A 195 -20.11 7.25 -23.55
N TYR A 196 -20.12 6.39 -22.52
CA TYR A 196 -21.00 6.55 -21.35
C TYR A 196 -20.31 7.27 -20.16
N LEU A 197 -19.00 7.56 -20.24
CA LEU A 197 -18.26 8.24 -19.17
C LEU A 197 -18.85 9.62 -18.85
N LEU A 198 -19.23 10.39 -19.86
CA LEU A 198 -19.77 11.74 -19.65
C LEU A 198 -21.09 11.70 -18.87
N SER A 199 -21.94 10.71 -19.14
CA SER A 199 -23.21 10.47 -18.43
C SER A 199 -22.95 10.21 -16.94
N ALA A 200 -22.01 9.31 -16.65
CA ALA A 200 -21.59 9.00 -15.28
C ALA A 200 -20.96 10.21 -14.56
N LEU A 201 -20.05 10.94 -15.21
CA LEU A 201 -19.39 12.11 -14.65
C LEU A 201 -20.38 13.25 -14.36
N ASN A 202 -21.36 13.48 -15.22
CA ASN A 202 -22.41 14.49 -15.00
C ASN A 202 -23.26 14.20 -13.75
N TYR A 203 -23.47 12.94 -13.41
CA TYR A 203 -24.13 12.54 -12.17
C TYR A 203 -23.20 12.66 -10.95
N LEU A 204 -21.93 12.29 -11.14
CA LEU A 204 -20.95 12.20 -10.07
C LEU A 204 -20.46 13.56 -9.58
N ILE A 205 -20.06 14.44 -10.49
CA ILE A 205 -19.34 15.70 -10.17
C ILE A 205 -20.16 16.61 -9.23
N PRO A 206 -21.47 16.83 -9.46
CA PRO A 206 -22.27 17.64 -8.54
C PRO A 206 -22.35 17.08 -7.11
N ALA A 207 -22.18 15.77 -6.95
CA ALA A 207 -22.19 15.11 -5.64
C ALA A 207 -20.89 15.29 -4.84
N LEU A 208 -19.80 15.79 -5.45
CA LEU A 208 -18.55 16.08 -4.77
C LEU A 208 -18.66 17.24 -3.77
N SER A 209 -19.57 18.19 -4.01
CA SER A 209 -19.84 19.33 -3.11
C SER A 209 -20.84 19.02 -1.99
N ASP A 210 -21.43 17.83 -1.99
CA ASP A 210 -22.47 17.43 -1.05
C ASP A 210 -21.84 16.62 0.10
N ILE A 211 -21.85 17.17 1.32
CA ILE A 211 -21.18 16.60 2.51
C ILE A 211 -21.56 15.14 2.76
N GLU A 212 -22.82 14.74 2.51
CA GLU A 212 -23.26 13.36 2.76
C GLU A 212 -22.82 12.38 1.66
N LEU A 213 -22.48 12.89 0.48
CA LEU A 213 -22.19 12.09 -0.71
C LEU A 213 -20.73 12.20 -1.18
N ALA A 214 -20.00 13.22 -0.74
CA ALA A 214 -18.67 13.56 -1.20
C ALA A 214 -17.72 12.35 -1.12
N LEU A 215 -17.81 11.56 -0.04
CA LEU A 215 -17.00 10.35 0.11
C LEU A 215 -17.28 9.30 -0.98
N ALA A 216 -18.56 9.03 -1.29
CA ALA A 216 -18.94 8.06 -2.31
C ALA A 216 -18.62 8.58 -3.71
N ALA A 217 -18.87 9.86 -3.96
CA ALA A 217 -18.54 10.53 -5.22
C ALA A 217 -17.02 10.53 -5.47
N ALA A 218 -16.20 10.91 -4.48
CA ALA A 218 -14.75 10.95 -4.62
C ALA A 218 -14.13 9.56 -4.79
N THR A 219 -14.67 8.52 -4.14
CA THR A 219 -14.23 7.13 -4.37
C THR A 219 -14.57 6.66 -5.77
N ALA A 220 -15.81 6.86 -6.23
CA ALA A 220 -16.21 6.47 -7.59
C ALA A 220 -15.44 7.27 -8.66
N PHE A 221 -15.13 8.54 -8.40
CA PHE A 221 -14.34 9.38 -9.30
C PHE A 221 -12.93 8.83 -9.44
N LYS A 222 -12.32 8.45 -8.31
CA LYS A 222 -11.00 7.81 -8.30
C LYS A 222 -10.98 6.51 -9.09
N GLU A 223 -11.95 5.61 -8.85
CA GLU A 223 -12.05 4.34 -9.58
C GLU A 223 -12.19 4.55 -11.10
N ILE A 224 -13.00 5.52 -11.53
CA ILE A 224 -13.14 5.89 -12.94
C ILE A 224 -11.82 6.44 -13.50
N CYS A 225 -11.23 7.43 -12.84
CA CYS A 225 -10.01 8.09 -13.31
C CYS A 225 -8.83 7.11 -13.39
N ASP A 226 -8.67 6.25 -12.39
CA ASP A 226 -7.61 5.25 -12.32
C ASP A 226 -7.74 4.17 -13.41
N THR A 227 -8.97 3.70 -13.65
CA THR A 227 -9.23 2.63 -14.63
C THR A 227 -9.31 3.13 -16.07
N CYS A 228 -9.85 4.34 -16.27
CA CYS A 228 -10.15 4.93 -17.59
C CYS A 228 -9.17 6.04 -17.99
N ARG A 229 -7.94 6.05 -17.46
CA ARG A 229 -6.91 7.09 -17.71
C ARG A 229 -6.83 7.47 -19.19
N ASP A 230 -6.60 6.49 -20.06
CA ASP A 230 -6.43 6.67 -21.51
C ASP A 230 -7.65 7.29 -22.21
N SER A 231 -8.87 6.94 -21.75
CA SER A 231 -10.12 7.44 -22.32
C SER A 231 -10.41 8.89 -21.92
N LEU A 232 -9.91 9.31 -20.74
CA LEU A 232 -10.15 10.64 -20.19
C LEU A 232 -9.10 11.67 -20.60
N VAL A 233 -7.99 11.24 -21.23
CA VAL A 233 -6.90 12.13 -21.70
C VAL A 233 -7.41 13.30 -22.55
N ASN A 234 -8.37 13.05 -23.45
CA ASN A 234 -8.93 14.10 -24.31
C ASN A 234 -9.83 15.10 -23.58
N GLY A 235 -10.40 14.72 -22.42
CA GLY A 235 -11.29 15.54 -21.60
C GLY A 235 -10.59 16.22 -20.41
N ILE A 236 -9.26 16.13 -20.31
CA ILE A 236 -8.51 16.60 -19.14
C ILE A 236 -8.70 18.10 -18.88
N GLU A 237 -8.77 18.94 -19.92
CA GLU A 237 -8.98 20.38 -19.75
C GLU A 237 -10.32 20.69 -19.06
N ASP A 238 -11.36 19.91 -19.38
CA ASP A 238 -12.67 20.09 -18.79
C ASP A 238 -12.71 19.57 -17.35
N LEU A 239 -12.04 18.45 -17.06
CA LEU A 239 -11.86 17.96 -15.69
C LEU A 239 -11.13 18.99 -14.81
N VAL A 240 -10.06 19.62 -15.32
CA VAL A 240 -9.34 20.67 -14.60
C VAL A 240 -10.22 21.90 -14.36
N LYS A 241 -10.96 22.37 -15.37
CA LYS A 241 -11.91 23.49 -15.21
C LYS A 241 -12.99 23.19 -14.17
N ILE A 242 -13.53 21.97 -14.18
CA ILE A 242 -14.52 21.52 -13.22
C ILE A 242 -13.92 21.52 -11.81
N TYR A 243 -12.70 21.03 -11.64
CA TYR A 243 -12.01 21.05 -10.36
C TYR A 243 -11.81 22.47 -9.82
N ILE A 244 -11.45 23.45 -10.67
CA ILE A 244 -11.32 24.85 -10.24
C ILE A 244 -12.63 25.39 -9.66
N VAL A 245 -13.78 25.00 -10.24
CA VAL A 245 -15.11 25.47 -9.81
C VAL A 245 -15.62 24.71 -8.58
N VAL A 246 -15.48 23.39 -8.55
CA VAL A 246 -16.06 22.52 -7.53
C VAL A 246 -15.12 22.38 -6.33
N GLY A 247 -13.81 22.34 -6.56
CA GLY A 247 -12.76 22.07 -5.58
C GLY A 247 -12.75 22.94 -4.31
N PRO A 248 -13.17 24.22 -4.33
CA PRO A 248 -13.31 25.00 -3.10
C PRO A 248 -14.43 24.51 -2.15
N ASN A 249 -15.44 23.80 -2.68
CA ASN A 249 -16.59 23.33 -1.92
C ASN A 249 -16.47 21.87 -1.45
N ILE A 250 -15.36 21.19 -1.77
CA ILE A 250 -15.11 19.79 -1.39
C ILE A 250 -14.39 19.77 -0.05
N GLU A 251 -14.80 18.87 0.85
CA GLU A 251 -14.11 18.64 2.13
C GLU A 251 -12.65 18.19 1.90
N PRO A 252 -11.70 18.57 2.78
CA PRO A 252 -10.28 18.34 2.53
C PRO A 252 -9.90 16.88 2.23
N ARG A 253 -10.49 15.92 2.95
CA ARG A 253 -10.19 14.49 2.78
C ARG A 253 -10.65 13.96 1.42
N GLU A 254 -11.82 14.38 0.96
CA GLU A 254 -12.38 14.01 -0.34
C GLU A 254 -11.66 14.75 -1.47
N LYS A 255 -11.25 15.99 -1.23
CA LYS A 255 -10.45 16.79 -2.16
C LYS A 255 -9.09 16.13 -2.45
N GLN A 256 -8.45 15.52 -1.46
CA GLN A 256 -7.23 14.71 -1.68
C GLN A 256 -7.42 13.64 -2.75
N LYS A 257 -8.53 12.88 -2.67
CA LYS A 257 -8.86 11.84 -3.66
C LYS A 257 -9.10 12.45 -5.04
N VAL A 258 -9.84 13.56 -5.13
CA VAL A 258 -10.12 14.23 -6.40
C VAL A 258 -8.83 14.72 -7.07
N ILE A 259 -7.94 15.34 -6.30
CA ILE A 259 -6.63 15.79 -6.79
C ILE A 259 -5.79 14.61 -7.30
N GLU A 260 -5.71 13.52 -6.54
CA GLU A 260 -5.02 12.29 -6.95
C GLU A 260 -5.61 11.73 -8.26
N SER A 261 -6.95 11.68 -8.35
CA SER A 261 -7.68 11.16 -9.53
C SER A 261 -7.41 11.97 -10.80
N ILE A 262 -7.35 13.30 -10.69
CA ILE A 262 -7.04 14.14 -11.86
C ILE A 262 -5.56 13.95 -12.24
N ALA A 263 -4.67 13.83 -11.24
CA ALA A 263 -3.26 13.53 -11.47
C ALA A 263 -3.05 12.15 -12.15
N ASP A 264 -3.85 11.13 -11.81
CA ASP A 264 -3.85 9.82 -12.49
C ASP A 264 -4.16 9.95 -13.99
N VAL A 265 -5.10 10.81 -14.38
CA VAL A 265 -5.41 11.08 -15.80
C VAL A 265 -4.28 11.87 -16.46
N ILE A 266 -3.67 12.83 -15.75
CA ILE A 266 -2.51 13.60 -16.26
C ILE A 266 -1.33 12.67 -16.53
N GLN A 267 -1.14 11.63 -15.71
CA GLN A 267 -0.06 10.67 -15.86
C GLN A 267 -0.07 9.93 -17.22
N ALA A 268 -1.25 9.75 -17.83
CA ALA A 268 -1.39 9.13 -19.15
C ALA A 268 -1.11 10.09 -20.33
N LEU A 269 -0.91 11.39 -20.08
CA LEU A 269 -0.53 12.35 -21.13
C LEU A 269 0.95 12.17 -21.55
N PRO A 270 1.29 12.53 -22.80
CA PRO A 270 2.69 12.71 -23.19
C PRO A 270 3.39 13.76 -22.31
N PRO A 271 4.68 13.59 -21.97
CA PRO A 271 5.45 14.49 -21.08
C PRO A 271 5.25 15.99 -21.33
N GLU A 272 5.26 16.41 -22.60
CA GLU A 272 5.12 17.81 -23.01
C GLU A 272 3.77 18.43 -22.63
N LYS A 273 2.70 17.63 -22.60
CA LYS A 273 1.33 18.07 -22.31
C LYS A 273 0.96 17.98 -20.83
N MET A 274 1.76 17.30 -20.02
CA MET A 274 1.51 17.16 -18.57
C MET A 274 1.69 18.48 -17.81
N ILE A 275 2.57 19.36 -18.30
CA ILE A 275 3.04 20.54 -17.56
C ILE A 275 1.90 21.51 -17.23
N GLN A 276 1.09 21.89 -18.22
CA GLN A 276 0.05 22.92 -18.03
C GLN A 276 -1.09 22.46 -17.09
N PRO A 277 -1.70 21.27 -17.27
CA PRO A 277 -2.71 20.76 -16.33
C PRO A 277 -2.18 20.66 -14.90
N LEU A 278 -0.93 20.19 -14.74
CA LEU A 278 -0.34 20.03 -13.42
C LEU A 278 -0.06 21.37 -12.75
N LEU A 279 0.50 22.34 -13.48
CA LEU A 279 0.69 23.70 -12.97
C LEU A 279 -0.64 24.32 -12.53
N THR A 280 -1.72 24.08 -13.28
CA THR A 280 -3.05 24.61 -12.96
C THR A 280 -3.61 24.03 -11.65
N ILE A 281 -3.44 22.73 -11.40
CA ILE A 281 -3.93 22.10 -10.15
C ILE A 281 -3.07 22.47 -8.96
N THR A 282 -1.76 22.65 -9.17
CA THR A 282 -0.78 22.92 -8.11
C THR A 282 -0.63 24.40 -7.78
N SER A 283 -1.04 25.31 -8.66
CA SER A 283 -0.87 26.76 -8.45
C SER A 283 -1.51 27.23 -7.15
N ASP A 284 -2.77 26.88 -6.92
CA ASP A 284 -3.53 27.32 -5.75
C ASP A 284 -2.94 26.75 -4.45
N ILE A 285 -2.47 25.50 -4.52
CA ILE A 285 -1.80 24.82 -3.40
C ILE A 285 -0.51 25.56 -3.04
N ILE A 286 0.32 25.85 -4.05
CA ILE A 286 1.61 26.54 -3.88
C ILE A 286 1.42 27.99 -3.41
N HIS A 287 0.45 28.72 -3.96
CA HIS A 287 0.14 30.08 -3.52
C HIS A 287 -0.32 30.11 -2.06
N THR A 288 -1.23 29.20 -1.68
CA THR A 288 -1.70 29.08 -0.30
C THR A 288 -0.55 28.74 0.66
N MET A 289 0.36 27.85 0.26
CA MET A 289 1.55 27.53 1.06
C MET A 289 2.49 28.72 1.21
N LYS A 290 2.75 29.50 0.15
CA LYS A 290 3.61 30.69 0.23
C LYS A 290 3.05 31.72 1.21
N ASP A 291 1.75 32.00 1.13
CA ASP A 291 1.10 32.95 2.03
C ASP A 291 1.14 32.45 3.49
N ALA A 292 0.88 31.15 3.70
CA ALA A 292 0.97 30.51 5.00
C ALA A 292 2.40 30.53 5.58
N ILE A 293 3.44 30.40 4.74
CA ILE A 293 4.85 30.50 5.16
C ILE A 293 5.20 31.92 5.61
N VAL A 294 4.80 32.93 4.83
CA VAL A 294 5.09 34.34 5.15
C VAL A 294 4.48 34.72 6.50
N LEU A 295 3.23 34.34 6.74
CA LEU A 295 2.53 34.61 8.00
C LEU A 295 3.01 33.67 9.13
N GLY A 296 3.35 32.43 8.79
CA GLY A 296 3.86 31.41 9.70
C GLY A 296 5.22 31.75 10.33
N LYS A 297 6.05 32.58 9.67
CA LYS A 297 7.30 33.10 10.26
C LYS A 297 7.07 33.86 11.58
N GLN A 298 5.89 34.45 11.78
CA GLN A 298 5.54 35.17 13.01
C GLN A 298 4.76 34.29 13.99
N ASN A 299 3.84 33.44 13.50
CA ASN A 299 3.00 32.58 14.33
C ASN A 299 2.88 31.15 13.76
N PRO A 300 3.91 30.29 13.91
CA PRO A 300 3.92 28.95 13.30
C PRO A 300 2.73 28.04 13.67
N PRO A 301 2.23 28.00 14.92
CA PRO A 301 1.14 27.09 15.29
C PRO A 301 -0.18 27.38 14.58
N GLN A 302 -0.44 28.65 14.22
CA GLN A 302 -1.71 29.04 13.60
C GLN A 302 -1.84 28.54 12.15
N PHE A 303 -0.71 28.41 11.45
CA PHE A 303 -0.68 28.02 10.04
C PHE A 303 -0.34 26.54 9.83
N ARG A 304 -0.12 25.79 10.92
CA ARG A 304 0.20 24.37 10.94
C ARG A 304 -0.76 23.52 10.10
N GLU A 305 -2.05 23.58 10.41
CA GLU A 305 -3.09 22.77 9.73
C GLU A 305 -3.19 23.07 8.24
N ILE A 306 -2.97 24.35 7.87
CA ILE A 306 -2.96 24.77 6.47
C ILE A 306 -1.77 24.12 5.75
N ILE A 307 -0.56 24.19 6.32
CA ILE A 307 0.64 23.58 5.75
C ILE A 307 0.48 22.06 5.60
N ILE A 308 -0.04 21.38 6.63
CA ILE A 308 -0.31 19.93 6.58
C ILE A 308 -1.25 19.61 5.41
N THR A 309 -2.39 20.28 5.35
CA THR A 309 -3.40 20.06 4.30
C THR A 309 -2.82 20.29 2.90
N GLN A 310 -2.05 21.35 2.70
CA GLN A 310 -1.45 21.64 1.39
C GLN A 310 -0.35 20.64 1.00
N LEU A 311 0.48 20.20 1.97
CA LEU A 311 1.48 19.14 1.74
C LEU A 311 0.81 17.82 1.36
N GLU A 312 -0.31 17.47 1.98
CA GLU A 312 -1.09 16.30 1.63
C GLU A 312 -1.65 16.40 0.20
N TYR A 313 -2.17 17.57 -0.20
CA TYR A 313 -2.59 17.79 -1.59
C TYR A 313 -1.44 17.64 -2.58
N LEU A 314 -0.27 18.21 -2.31
CA LEU A 314 0.92 18.01 -3.17
C LEU A 314 1.35 16.54 -3.22
N THR A 315 1.27 15.83 -2.09
CA THR A 315 1.57 14.39 -2.04
C THR A 315 0.58 13.58 -2.87
N CYS A 316 -0.71 13.96 -2.89
CA CYS A 316 -1.73 13.35 -3.74
C CYS A 316 -1.46 13.61 -5.23
N CYS A 317 -1.10 14.84 -5.62
CA CYS A 317 -0.64 15.12 -6.98
C CYS A 317 0.55 14.25 -7.37
N GLY A 318 1.54 14.13 -6.48
CA GLY A 318 2.73 13.32 -6.71
C GLY A 318 2.40 11.85 -6.90
N ARG A 319 1.52 11.28 -6.06
CA ARG A 319 1.08 9.89 -6.16
C ARG A 319 0.35 9.60 -7.47
N GLY A 320 -0.57 10.47 -7.89
CA GLY A 320 -1.29 10.25 -9.14
C GLY A 320 -0.41 10.28 -10.40
N ILE A 321 0.73 11.00 -10.36
CA ILE A 321 1.69 11.05 -11.47
C ILE A 321 2.64 9.83 -11.48
N GLN A 322 2.65 9.03 -10.42
CA GLN A 322 3.44 7.80 -10.42
C GLN A 322 2.84 6.80 -11.42
N PRO A 323 3.67 6.10 -12.21
CA PRO A 323 3.18 5.01 -13.04
C PRO A 323 2.52 3.93 -12.16
N PRO A 324 1.45 3.28 -12.63
CA PRO A 324 0.67 2.31 -11.84
C PRO A 324 1.48 1.05 -11.48
N ASP A 325 2.54 0.74 -12.24
CA ASP A 325 3.46 -0.34 -11.93
C ASP A 325 4.49 0.15 -10.89
N GLU A 326 4.38 -0.36 -9.65
CA GLU A 326 5.32 -0.15 -8.53
C GLU A 326 6.73 -0.72 -8.80
N GLU A 327 7.24 -0.71 -10.03
CA GLU A 327 8.65 -0.99 -10.27
C GLU A 327 9.46 0.11 -9.58
N LEU A 328 10.12 -0.26 -8.48
CA LEU A 328 11.09 0.60 -7.81
C LEU A 328 11.99 1.24 -8.87
N ILE A 329 11.94 2.57 -8.99
CA ILE A 329 12.83 3.29 -9.90
C ILE A 329 14.24 3.11 -9.37
N ILE A 330 14.97 2.15 -9.93
CA ILE A 330 16.41 2.05 -9.76
C ILE A 330 16.99 2.80 -10.94
N ILE A 331 17.70 3.89 -10.67
CA ILE A 331 18.36 4.67 -11.72
C ILE A 331 19.55 3.84 -12.20
N ASP A 332 19.32 3.00 -13.21
CA ASP A 332 20.37 2.31 -13.96
C ASP A 332 20.79 3.20 -15.15
N GLU A 333 22.10 3.29 -15.40
CA GLU A 333 22.71 4.26 -16.33
C GLU A 333 22.29 4.06 -17.81
N ASN A 334 21.68 2.90 -18.10
CA ASN A 334 21.31 2.43 -19.42
C ASN A 334 19.86 2.71 -19.84
N ASP A 335 19.04 3.31 -18.97
CA ASP A 335 17.63 3.52 -19.32
C ASP A 335 17.44 4.71 -20.28
N SER A 336 17.22 4.39 -21.55
CA SER A 336 17.04 5.35 -22.64
C SER A 336 15.72 6.14 -22.54
N GLU A 337 14.72 5.63 -21.81
CA GLU A 337 13.44 6.31 -21.60
C GLU A 337 13.56 7.45 -20.60
N ILE A 338 14.34 7.27 -19.53
CA ILE A 338 14.61 8.30 -18.52
C ILE A 338 15.26 9.52 -19.17
N LYS A 339 16.21 9.32 -20.10
CA LYS A 339 16.92 10.41 -20.81
C LYS A 339 16.00 11.21 -21.73
N ARG A 340 15.04 10.55 -22.41
CA ARG A 340 14.09 11.22 -23.32
C ARG A 340 13.05 12.02 -22.54
N ASN A 341 12.58 11.50 -21.40
CA ASN A 341 11.69 12.22 -20.49
C ASN A 341 12.37 13.41 -19.80
N HIS A 342 13.64 13.29 -19.39
CA HIS A 342 14.42 14.40 -18.83
C HIS A 342 14.43 15.62 -19.78
N PHE A 343 14.76 15.41 -21.06
CA PHE A 343 14.87 16.51 -22.02
C PHE A 343 13.54 17.27 -22.25
N ALA A 344 12.39 16.58 -22.16
CA ALA A 344 11.08 17.20 -22.30
C ALA A 344 10.67 18.03 -21.08
N PHE A 345 11.14 17.66 -19.88
CA PHE A 345 10.83 18.36 -18.63
C PHE A 345 11.84 19.45 -18.26
N ASP A 346 12.99 19.54 -18.92
CA ASP A 346 13.98 20.63 -18.76
C ASP A 346 13.51 22.00 -19.33
N LEU A 347 12.22 22.11 -19.67
CA LEU A 347 11.62 23.37 -20.12
C LEU A 347 11.55 24.41 -18.98
N ILE A 348 11.74 25.69 -19.32
CA ILE A 348 11.77 26.83 -18.38
C ILE A 348 10.61 26.86 -17.36
N PRO A 349 9.34 26.55 -17.72
CA PRO A 349 8.22 26.57 -16.76
C PRO A 349 8.37 25.53 -15.63
N ALA A 350 8.94 24.35 -15.94
CA ALA A 350 9.16 23.28 -14.97
C ALA A 350 10.25 23.66 -13.96
N GLN A 351 11.33 24.30 -14.42
CA GLN A 351 12.40 24.75 -13.53
C GLN A 351 11.92 25.80 -12.53
N GLY A 352 11.03 26.71 -12.95
CA GLY A 352 10.43 27.70 -12.05
C GLY A 352 9.60 27.07 -10.92
N LEU A 353 8.87 26.00 -11.24
CA LEU A 353 8.11 25.22 -10.28
C LEU A 353 9.04 24.50 -9.28
N VAL A 354 10.05 23.77 -9.78
CA VAL A 354 11.00 23.02 -8.94
C VAL A 354 11.76 23.95 -7.98
N ASN A 355 12.21 25.10 -8.47
CA ASN A 355 12.88 26.11 -7.65
C ASN A 355 11.96 26.65 -6.56
N THR A 356 10.71 26.99 -6.94
CA THR A 356 9.69 27.46 -6.01
C THR A 356 9.40 26.43 -4.91
N LEU A 357 9.21 25.16 -5.30
CA LEU A 357 8.96 24.06 -4.36
C LEU A 357 10.16 23.83 -3.45
N SER A 358 11.39 23.91 -3.98
CA SER A 358 12.62 23.78 -3.19
C SER A 358 12.70 24.85 -2.08
N GLU A 359 12.36 26.10 -2.41
CA GLU A 359 12.30 27.19 -1.44
C GLU A 359 11.23 26.96 -0.37
N ILE A 360 10.02 26.58 -0.79
CA ILE A 360 8.88 26.28 0.11
C ILE A 360 9.23 25.17 1.10
N ILE A 361 9.78 24.06 0.60
CA ILE A 361 10.15 22.89 1.40
C ILE A 361 11.22 23.26 2.43
N ARG A 362 12.23 24.04 2.02
CA ARG A 362 13.29 24.51 2.93
C ARG A 362 12.71 25.43 4.01
N ASP A 363 11.85 26.38 3.63
CA ASP A 363 11.22 27.29 4.59
C ASP A 363 10.31 26.52 5.57
N ILE A 364 9.58 25.48 5.12
CA ILE A 364 8.76 24.63 6.00
C ILE A 364 9.63 23.86 6.99
N ALA A 365 10.69 23.21 6.52
CA ALA A 365 11.62 22.47 7.36
C ALA A 365 12.34 23.37 8.37
N GLU A 366 12.54 24.64 8.03
CA GLU A 366 13.15 25.64 8.91
C GLU A 366 12.18 26.15 9.98
N ILE A 367 10.95 26.50 9.61
CA ILE A 367 9.97 27.14 10.49
C ILE A 367 9.32 26.12 11.44
N TRP A 368 8.92 24.95 10.92
CA TRP A 368 8.21 23.91 11.68
C TRP A 368 9.11 22.74 12.09
N TYR A 369 10.41 22.98 12.28
CA TYR A 369 11.39 21.93 12.58
C TYR A 369 11.07 21.07 13.83
N GLN A 370 10.29 21.60 14.79
CA GLN A 370 9.88 20.88 16.00
C GLN A 370 8.58 20.06 15.83
N ASP A 371 7.78 20.35 14.80
CA ASP A 371 6.46 19.73 14.62
C ASP A 371 6.59 18.41 13.86
N SER A 372 6.40 17.29 14.57
CA SER A 372 6.57 15.96 13.99
C SER A 372 5.59 15.66 12.86
N GLU A 373 4.36 16.18 12.91
CA GLU A 373 3.34 15.90 11.89
C GLU A 373 3.62 16.68 10.60
N VAL A 374 4.02 17.95 10.71
CA VAL A 374 4.42 18.75 9.54
C VAL A 374 5.63 18.11 8.85
N ILE A 375 6.64 17.69 9.61
CA ILE A 375 7.83 17.02 9.08
C ILE A 375 7.48 15.65 8.49
N GLU A 376 6.54 14.91 9.09
CA GLU A 376 6.04 13.67 8.51
C GLU A 376 5.39 13.89 7.15
N CYS A 377 4.48 14.86 7.03
CA CYS A 377 3.83 15.20 5.76
C CYS A 377 4.82 15.72 4.71
N LEU A 378 5.82 16.50 5.13
CA LEU A 378 6.91 16.96 4.27
C LEU A 378 7.74 15.78 3.74
N CYS A 379 8.11 14.86 4.61
CA CYS A 379 8.87 13.66 4.24
C CYS A 379 8.03 12.75 3.33
N LYS A 380 6.72 12.58 3.58
CA LYS A 380 5.82 11.85 2.68
C LYS A 380 5.84 12.43 1.27
N PHE A 381 5.73 13.76 1.14
CA PHE A 381 5.84 14.45 -0.15
C PHE A 381 7.19 14.18 -0.82
N LEU A 382 8.31 14.32 -0.10
CA LEU A 382 9.65 14.06 -0.63
C LEU A 382 9.84 12.61 -1.07
N ASN A 383 9.34 11.64 -0.30
CA ASN A 383 9.39 10.21 -0.66
C ASN A 383 8.61 9.93 -1.95
N THR A 384 7.41 10.51 -2.08
CA THR A 384 6.64 10.44 -3.31
C THR A 384 7.45 11.04 -4.47
N GLY A 385 8.04 12.22 -4.29
CA GLY A 385 8.91 12.89 -5.28
C GLY A 385 10.10 12.05 -5.75
N ILE A 386 10.79 11.36 -4.84
CA ILE A 386 11.93 10.46 -5.16
C ILE A 386 11.52 9.31 -6.08
N ARG A 387 10.25 8.89 -6.00
CA ARG A 387 9.68 7.75 -6.74
C ARG A 387 8.95 8.14 -8.02
N ILE A 388 8.87 9.42 -8.39
CA ILE A 388 8.24 9.87 -9.63
C ILE A 388 9.28 9.91 -10.76
N LYS A 389 8.93 9.40 -11.95
CA LYS A 389 9.78 9.49 -13.17
C LYS A 389 9.84 10.92 -13.76
N SER A 390 8.80 11.72 -13.53
CA SER A 390 8.71 13.14 -13.91
C SER A 390 9.39 14.06 -12.89
N HIS A 391 10.13 15.06 -13.37
CA HIS A 391 10.81 16.05 -12.52
C HIS A 391 9.93 17.18 -12.01
N LEU A 392 8.65 17.23 -12.42
CA LEU A 392 7.80 18.39 -12.12
C LEU A 392 7.51 18.56 -10.62
N LEU A 393 7.33 17.46 -9.90
CA LEU A 393 7.12 17.42 -8.44
C LEU A 393 8.25 16.71 -7.69
N SER A 394 9.37 16.44 -8.37
CA SER A 394 10.55 15.83 -7.78
C SER A 394 11.62 16.89 -7.50
N MET A 395 12.33 16.74 -6.39
CA MET A 395 13.41 17.66 -6.01
C MET A 395 14.76 17.10 -6.49
N PRO A 396 15.70 17.96 -6.92
CA PRO A 396 17.03 17.51 -7.27
C PRO A 396 17.72 16.78 -6.12
N PHE A 397 18.44 15.69 -6.42
CA PHE A 397 19.14 14.86 -5.44
C PHE A 397 19.96 15.69 -4.43
N GLU A 398 20.76 16.64 -4.91
CA GLU A 398 21.61 17.49 -4.06
C GLU A 398 20.80 18.35 -3.07
N VAL A 399 19.62 18.83 -3.49
CA VAL A 399 18.73 19.62 -2.62
C VAL A 399 18.17 18.74 -1.51
N ILE A 400 17.74 17.51 -1.82
CA ILE A 400 17.20 16.59 -0.82
C ILE A 400 18.28 16.17 0.19
N VAL A 401 19.48 15.83 -0.30
CA VAL A 401 20.62 15.45 0.57
C VAL A 401 20.96 16.59 1.53
N TYR A 402 21.12 17.80 1.01
CA TYR A 402 21.41 18.98 1.82
C TYR A 402 20.32 19.27 2.86
N LEU A 403 19.05 19.17 2.45
CA LEU A 403 17.90 19.37 3.32
C LEU A 403 17.87 18.35 4.47
N ILE A 404 18.11 17.07 4.19
CA ILE A 404 18.18 16.02 5.22
C ILE A 404 19.30 16.32 6.21
N GLN A 405 20.50 16.66 5.72
CA GLN A 405 21.65 16.93 6.57
C GLN A 405 21.37 18.06 7.57
N ILE A 406 20.89 19.21 7.08
CA ILE A 406 20.63 20.37 7.94
C ILE A 406 19.43 20.13 8.87
N SER A 407 18.35 19.55 8.35
CA SER A 407 17.13 19.38 9.12
C SER A 407 17.32 18.35 10.24
N PHE A 408 18.03 17.24 9.97
CA PHE A 408 18.32 16.22 10.97
C PHE A 408 19.29 16.70 12.05
N GLN A 409 20.28 17.54 11.69
CA GLN A 409 21.15 18.23 12.65
C GLN A 409 20.38 19.20 13.55
N ARG A 410 19.35 19.86 13.01
CA ARG A 410 18.50 20.79 13.77
C ARG A 410 17.56 20.04 14.72
N HIS A 411 16.92 18.97 14.25
CA HIS A 411 16.07 18.10 15.06
C HIS A 411 16.04 16.67 14.50
N SER A 412 16.36 15.68 15.33
CA SER A 412 16.57 14.28 14.92
C SER A 412 15.24 13.52 14.75
N HIS A 413 14.39 13.94 13.82
CA HIS A 413 13.18 13.19 13.45
C HIS A 413 13.53 11.94 12.64
N ALA A 414 12.92 10.80 12.98
CA ALA A 414 13.11 9.53 12.27
C ALA A 414 12.73 9.61 10.78
N ASN A 415 11.76 10.46 10.42
CA ASN A 415 11.28 10.63 9.05
C ASN A 415 12.40 11.06 8.08
N TRP A 416 13.37 11.88 8.52
CA TRP A 416 14.52 12.25 7.69
C TRP A 416 15.44 11.08 7.38
N LEU A 417 15.60 10.15 8.34
CA LEU A 417 16.35 8.91 8.13
C LEU A 417 15.62 8.00 7.15
N GLU A 418 14.29 7.88 7.24
CA GLU A 418 13.49 7.13 6.27
C GLU A 418 13.65 7.69 4.85
N ILE A 419 13.68 9.03 4.66
CA ILE A 419 13.99 9.61 3.34
C ILE A 419 15.42 9.26 2.89
N ALA A 420 16.40 9.33 3.79
CA ALA A 420 17.77 8.90 3.47
C ALA A 420 17.82 7.43 3.01
N VAL A 421 17.02 6.53 3.61
CA VAL A 421 16.89 5.14 3.16
C VAL A 421 16.38 5.07 1.72
N GLN A 422 15.34 5.84 1.40
CA GLN A 422 14.77 5.86 0.05
C GLN A 422 15.76 6.39 -0.99
N ILE A 423 16.53 7.42 -0.64
CA ILE A 423 17.60 7.92 -1.49
C ILE A 423 18.64 6.82 -1.75
N VAL A 424 19.07 6.10 -0.72
CA VAL A 424 20.05 5.00 -0.88
C VAL A 424 19.49 3.88 -1.76
N ILE A 425 18.20 3.54 -1.63
CA ILE A 425 17.55 2.52 -2.47
C ILE A 425 17.59 2.90 -3.96
N VAL A 426 17.28 4.17 -4.27
CA VAL A 426 17.16 4.68 -5.65
C VAL A 426 18.53 5.02 -6.26
N TYR A 427 19.39 5.71 -5.52
CA TYR A 427 20.66 6.29 -6.02
C TYR A 427 21.90 5.49 -5.62
N GLY A 428 21.81 4.58 -4.65
CA GLY A 428 22.97 3.88 -4.07
C GLY A 428 23.74 2.99 -5.04
N SER A 429 23.09 2.48 -6.10
CA SER A 429 23.78 1.70 -7.14
C SER A 429 24.66 2.56 -8.05
N SER A 430 24.47 3.88 -8.08
CA SER A 430 25.19 4.78 -8.99
C SER A 430 26.45 5.35 -8.33
N SER A 431 27.61 5.10 -8.94
CA SER A 431 28.91 5.56 -8.44
C SER A 431 29.04 7.08 -8.33
N LYS A 432 28.27 7.84 -9.12
CA LYS A 432 28.30 9.32 -9.16
C LYS A 432 27.89 9.95 -7.83
N HIS A 433 26.96 9.33 -7.12
CA HIS A 433 26.39 9.87 -5.89
C HIS A 433 27.14 9.42 -4.63
N ASN A 434 28.16 8.54 -4.76
CA ASN A 434 28.85 7.94 -3.63
C ASN A 434 29.45 8.96 -2.66
N VAL A 435 30.01 10.06 -3.17
CA VAL A 435 30.60 11.11 -2.32
C VAL A 435 29.52 11.80 -1.47
N ALA A 436 28.44 12.24 -2.10
CA ALA A 436 27.32 12.88 -1.41
C ALA A 436 26.64 11.93 -0.41
N LEU A 437 26.44 10.66 -0.79
CA LEU A 437 25.88 9.63 0.11
C LEU A 437 26.80 9.32 1.29
N ARG A 438 28.12 9.31 1.09
CA ARG A 438 29.09 9.16 2.19
C ARG A 438 29.01 10.34 3.15
N ASP A 439 28.98 11.57 2.64
CA ASP A 439 28.91 12.77 3.46
C ASP A 439 27.55 12.89 4.18
N LEU A 440 26.47 12.40 3.55
CA LEU A 440 25.16 12.22 4.18
C LEU A 440 25.24 11.21 5.35
N LEU A 441 25.78 10.02 5.11
CA LEU A 441 25.95 9.00 6.15
C LEU A 441 26.80 9.50 7.31
N PHE A 442 27.89 10.23 7.02
CA PHE A 442 28.75 10.84 8.03
C PHE A 442 27.95 11.78 8.93
N THR A 443 27.22 12.73 8.33
CA THR A 443 26.41 13.71 9.08
C THR A 443 25.32 13.03 9.92
N LEU A 444 24.55 12.11 9.32
CA LEU A 444 23.46 11.42 10.01
C LEU A 444 23.98 10.55 11.15
N THR A 445 25.08 9.83 10.94
CA THR A 445 25.71 9.00 11.97
C THR A 445 26.26 9.85 13.11
N SER A 446 26.96 10.94 12.78
CA SER A 446 27.54 11.85 13.78
C SER A 446 26.46 12.42 14.69
N THR A 447 25.37 12.93 14.11
CA THR A 447 24.22 13.45 14.88
C THR A 447 23.55 12.36 15.72
N THR A 448 23.31 11.16 15.14
CA THR A 448 22.65 10.05 15.85
C THR A 448 23.47 9.61 17.06
N ILE A 449 24.77 9.41 16.91
CA ILE A 449 25.66 8.95 17.99
C ILE A 449 25.90 10.05 19.04
N GLN A 450 25.90 11.32 18.64
CA GLN A 450 26.01 12.45 19.58
C GLN A 450 24.79 12.57 20.50
N ASN A 451 23.60 12.33 19.95
CA ASN A 451 22.31 12.44 20.63
C ASN A 451 21.91 11.16 21.38
N ILE A 452 22.32 9.98 20.88
CA ILE A 452 21.98 8.66 21.43
C ILE A 452 23.29 7.90 21.72
N ARG A 453 23.73 7.95 22.97
CA ARG A 453 25.05 7.45 23.42
C ARG A 453 24.97 6.11 24.14
N ASN A 454 23.84 5.80 24.74
CA ASN A 454 23.67 4.61 25.56
C ASN A 454 22.34 3.90 25.29
N GLN A 455 22.22 2.68 25.81
CA GLN A 455 21.05 1.84 25.58
C GLN A 455 19.75 2.46 26.15
N ALA A 456 19.82 3.21 27.26
CA ALA A 456 18.63 3.84 27.83
C ALA A 456 18.09 4.98 26.94
N GLU A 457 18.97 5.72 26.26
CA GLU A 457 18.60 6.73 25.27
C GLU A 457 18.05 6.09 23.98
N MET A 458 18.58 4.92 23.58
CA MET A 458 18.01 4.16 22.47
C MET A 458 16.56 3.73 22.74
N ASP A 459 16.25 3.34 23.97
CA ASP A 459 14.89 3.00 24.38
C ASP A 459 13.96 4.25 24.46
N GLN A 460 14.52 5.46 24.59
CA GLN A 460 13.76 6.72 24.54
C GLN A 460 13.43 7.17 23.11
N TYR A 461 14.30 6.86 22.14
CA TYR A 461 14.16 7.23 20.72
C TYR A 461 14.17 6.01 19.78
N PRO A 462 13.27 5.02 19.98
CA PRO A 462 13.31 3.75 19.26
C PRO A 462 13.02 3.88 17.76
N ASP A 463 12.24 4.89 17.36
CA ASP A 463 11.94 5.24 15.97
C ASP A 463 13.19 5.70 15.21
N VAL A 464 13.98 6.60 15.80
CA VAL A 464 15.25 7.07 15.24
C VAL A 464 16.24 5.91 15.11
N VAL A 465 16.36 5.09 16.15
CA VAL A 465 17.23 3.90 16.16
C VAL A 465 16.81 2.92 15.06
N HIS A 466 15.51 2.66 14.95
CA HIS A 466 14.94 1.77 13.94
C HIS A 466 15.26 2.25 12.51
N SER A 467 14.99 3.51 12.20
CA SER A 467 15.25 4.09 10.88
C SER A 467 16.75 4.22 10.58
N TYR A 468 17.59 4.46 11.59
CA TYR A 468 19.03 4.50 11.43
C TYR A 468 19.60 3.12 11.06
N PHE A 469 19.18 2.04 11.72
CA PHE A 469 19.61 0.69 11.35
C PHE A 469 19.10 0.26 9.97
N LYS A 470 17.91 0.70 9.56
CA LYS A 470 17.44 0.52 8.18
C LYS A 470 18.36 1.21 7.18
N LEU A 471 18.75 2.47 7.45
CA LEU A 471 19.70 3.21 6.61
C LEU A 471 21.03 2.45 6.45
N LEU A 472 21.61 2.01 7.57
CA LEU A 472 22.86 1.23 7.55
C LEU A 472 22.71 -0.08 6.76
N THR A 473 21.58 -0.76 6.89
CA THR A 473 21.28 -1.98 6.14
C THR A 473 21.24 -1.72 4.64
N GLU A 474 20.53 -0.67 4.19
CA GLU A 474 20.41 -0.37 2.77
C GLU A 474 21.73 0.12 2.16
N ILE A 475 22.53 0.90 2.90
CA ILE A 475 23.88 1.29 2.46
C ILE A 475 24.74 0.05 2.28
N LEU A 476 24.70 -0.87 3.24
CA LEU A 476 25.44 -2.12 3.16
C LEU A 476 25.02 -2.96 1.94
N ARG A 477 23.72 -3.01 1.62
CA ARG A 477 23.19 -3.77 0.47
C ARG A 477 23.50 -3.13 -0.89
N LYS A 478 23.40 -1.81 -1.01
CA LYS A 478 23.50 -1.08 -2.30
C LYS A 478 24.90 -0.55 -2.59
N CYS A 479 25.55 0.02 -1.58
CA CYS A 479 26.83 0.73 -1.71
C CYS A 479 27.75 0.45 -0.50
N PRO A 480 28.13 -0.82 -0.25
CA PRO A 480 28.85 -1.22 0.96
C PRO A 480 30.17 -0.45 1.15
N LEU A 481 30.87 -0.11 0.07
CA LEU A 481 32.13 0.63 0.11
C LEU A 481 32.02 1.99 0.82
N ILE A 482 30.84 2.62 0.81
CA ILE A 482 30.63 3.89 1.51
C ILE A 482 30.81 3.73 3.02
N LEU A 483 30.25 2.66 3.61
CA LEU A 483 30.36 2.38 5.04
C LEU A 483 31.82 2.17 5.46
N TYR A 484 32.60 1.51 4.61
CA TYR A 484 34.02 1.20 4.88
C TYR A 484 34.98 2.35 4.57
N SER A 485 34.54 3.32 3.78
CA SER A 485 35.29 4.55 3.50
C SER A 485 35.24 5.57 4.65
N LEU A 486 34.41 5.33 5.67
CA LEU A 486 34.33 6.17 6.86
C LEU A 486 35.63 6.10 7.69
N GLN A 487 35.88 7.15 8.48
CA GLN A 487 36.99 7.16 9.43
C GLN A 487 36.84 6.03 10.47
N SER A 488 37.97 5.42 10.87
CA SER A 488 37.99 4.26 11.76
C SER A 488 37.23 4.48 13.08
N ASP A 489 37.32 5.68 13.65
CA ASP A 489 36.64 6.01 14.92
C ASP A 489 35.11 6.03 14.78
N MET A 490 34.61 6.54 13.65
CA MET A 490 33.18 6.52 13.35
C MET A 490 32.68 5.11 13.11
N PHE A 491 33.39 4.34 12.30
CA PHE A 491 33.04 2.94 12.04
C PHE A 491 33.00 2.13 13.35
N ASN A 492 33.99 2.31 14.23
CA ASN A 492 33.99 1.70 15.57
C ASN A 492 32.79 2.12 16.42
N SER A 493 32.38 3.39 16.33
CA SER A 493 31.21 3.90 17.04
C SER A 493 29.92 3.27 16.52
N ILE A 494 29.78 3.09 15.19
CA ILE A 494 28.66 2.36 14.58
C ILE A 494 28.61 0.92 15.10
N MET A 495 29.76 0.23 15.16
CA MET A 495 29.80 -1.16 15.66
C MET A 495 29.37 -1.25 17.13
N LYS A 496 29.87 -0.38 18.00
CA LYS A 496 29.45 -0.32 19.42
C LYS A 496 27.96 -0.01 19.56
N PHE A 497 27.46 0.95 18.77
CA PHE A 497 26.04 1.29 18.72
C PHE A 497 25.19 0.08 18.27
N SER A 498 25.69 -0.68 17.29
CA SER A 498 25.03 -1.90 16.77
C SER A 498 24.97 -3.03 17.79
N VAL A 499 26.05 -3.24 18.56
CA VAL A 499 26.06 -4.22 19.66
C VAL A 499 25.06 -3.85 20.74
N ALA A 500 25.02 -2.57 21.16
CA ALA A 500 24.03 -2.10 22.12
C ALA A 500 22.59 -2.24 21.60
N GLY A 501 22.37 -2.02 20.29
CA GLY A 501 21.08 -2.18 19.62
C GLY A 501 20.51 -3.61 19.68
N LEU A 502 21.36 -4.64 19.74
CA LEU A 502 20.93 -6.04 19.91
C LEU A 502 20.35 -6.31 21.31
N GLY A 503 20.58 -5.42 22.28
CA GLY A 503 20.10 -5.54 23.65
C GLY A 503 18.77 -4.86 23.93
N LEU A 504 18.15 -4.18 22.95
CA LEU A 504 16.96 -3.33 23.13
C LEU A 504 15.68 -4.13 23.39
N GLN A 505 14.78 -3.58 24.21
CA GLN A 505 13.48 -4.19 24.49
C GLN A 505 12.45 -3.90 23.40
N GLU A 506 12.55 -2.74 22.74
CA GLU A 506 11.64 -2.36 21.66
C GLU A 506 11.87 -3.23 20.42
N ARG A 507 10.78 -3.79 19.89
CA ARG A 507 10.80 -4.87 18.90
C ARG A 507 11.27 -4.40 17.54
N LEU A 508 10.85 -3.22 17.07
CA LEU A 508 11.17 -2.73 15.74
C LEU A 508 12.64 -2.29 15.63
N ALA A 509 13.14 -1.57 16.63
CA ALA A 509 14.54 -1.14 16.73
C ALA A 509 15.47 -2.35 16.82
N LEU A 510 15.16 -3.33 17.68
CA LEU A 510 15.94 -4.56 17.77
C LEU A 510 15.93 -5.36 16.48
N ASN A 511 14.77 -5.52 15.84
CA ASN A 511 14.71 -6.27 14.58
C ASN A 511 15.52 -5.59 13.47
N SER A 512 15.53 -4.26 13.42
CA SER A 512 16.39 -3.52 12.48
C SER A 512 17.87 -3.68 12.81
N ALA A 513 18.26 -3.61 14.09
CA ALA A 513 19.64 -3.85 14.52
C ALA A 513 20.10 -5.28 14.18
N ALA A 514 19.25 -6.27 14.45
CA ALA A 514 19.47 -7.67 14.11
C ALA A 514 19.61 -7.88 12.60
N ASN A 515 18.74 -7.23 11.81
CA ASN A 515 18.80 -7.31 10.36
C ASN A 515 20.10 -6.71 9.82
N PHE A 516 20.48 -5.51 10.28
CA PHE A 516 21.75 -4.89 9.94
C PHE A 516 22.93 -5.82 10.29
N MET A 517 22.99 -6.33 11.52
CA MET A 517 24.06 -7.22 11.96
C MET A 517 24.08 -8.53 11.15
N GLY A 518 22.91 -9.07 10.84
CA GLY A 518 22.78 -10.25 10.00
C GLY A 518 23.31 -9.99 8.58
N GLU A 519 23.04 -8.85 7.98
CA GLU A 519 23.61 -8.51 6.68
C GLU A 519 25.11 -8.24 6.75
N PHE A 520 25.58 -7.53 7.78
CA PHE A 520 27.00 -7.26 8.00
C PHE A 520 27.82 -8.54 8.10
N VAL A 521 27.35 -9.50 8.89
CA VAL A 521 27.99 -10.82 9.03
C VAL A 521 27.85 -11.67 7.76
N GLY A 522 26.77 -11.49 7.00
CA GLY A 522 26.46 -12.30 5.82
C GLY A 522 27.11 -11.84 4.50
N GLN A 523 27.67 -10.64 4.44
CA GLN A 523 28.17 -10.04 3.20
C GLN A 523 29.48 -10.66 2.69
N ASN A 524 29.50 -11.11 1.44
CA ASN A 524 30.72 -11.55 0.78
C ASN A 524 31.33 -10.40 -0.02
N TYR A 525 32.65 -10.22 0.09
CA TYR A 525 33.38 -9.18 -0.63
C TYR A 525 34.40 -9.82 -1.55
N ASP A 526 34.40 -9.36 -2.81
CA ASP A 526 35.37 -9.81 -3.81
C ASP A 526 36.77 -9.21 -3.54
N ASP A 527 36.82 -8.03 -2.93
CA ASP A 527 38.06 -7.38 -2.53
C ASP A 527 38.66 -8.03 -1.27
N LYS A 528 39.88 -8.55 -1.41
CA LYS A 528 40.62 -9.26 -0.36
C LYS A 528 41.04 -8.35 0.79
N GLU A 529 41.39 -7.09 0.52
CA GLU A 529 41.81 -6.15 1.56
C GLU A 529 40.61 -5.79 2.45
N LEU A 530 39.46 -5.52 1.81
CA LEU A 530 38.22 -5.25 2.49
C LEU A 530 37.74 -6.46 3.31
N ALA A 531 37.77 -7.66 2.72
CA ALA A 531 37.41 -8.89 3.41
C ALA A 531 38.26 -9.10 4.67
N THR A 532 39.58 -8.89 4.58
CA THR A 532 40.50 -9.00 5.71
C THR A 532 40.22 -7.95 6.80
N GLY A 533 39.91 -6.72 6.40
CA GLY A 533 39.52 -5.66 7.34
C GLY A 533 38.25 -6.01 8.13
N ILE A 534 37.24 -6.57 7.47
CA ILE A 534 35.98 -6.97 8.10
C ILE A 534 36.17 -8.19 9.01
N GLU A 535 37.03 -9.13 8.62
CA GLU A 535 37.44 -10.22 9.51
C GLU A 535 38.07 -9.69 10.80
N ASN A 536 38.97 -8.71 10.72
CA ASN A 536 39.57 -8.10 11.91
C ASN A 536 38.53 -7.41 12.82
N VAL A 537 37.55 -6.71 12.22
CA VAL A 537 36.42 -6.12 12.96
C VAL A 537 35.62 -7.21 13.67
N MET A 538 35.30 -8.29 12.98
CA MET A 538 34.56 -9.42 13.58
C MET A 538 35.36 -10.13 14.67
N MET A 539 36.69 -10.22 14.56
CA MET A 539 37.52 -10.74 15.65
C MET A 539 37.55 -9.80 16.86
N THR A 540 37.36 -8.49 16.65
CA THR A 540 37.33 -7.49 17.73
C THR A 540 36.00 -7.47 18.47
N TYR A 541 34.87 -7.44 17.75
CA TYR A 541 33.53 -7.28 18.34
C TYR A 541 32.75 -8.60 18.47
N GLY A 542 33.24 -9.70 17.87
CA GLY A 542 32.51 -10.97 17.78
C GLY A 542 32.10 -11.55 19.13
N LEU A 543 32.96 -11.46 20.15
CA LEU A 543 32.63 -11.92 21.50
C LEU A 543 31.47 -11.14 22.12
N GLU A 544 31.44 -9.81 21.94
CA GLU A 544 30.37 -8.94 22.47
C GLU A 544 29.05 -9.15 21.73
N ILE A 545 29.10 -9.30 20.39
CA ILE A 545 27.93 -9.66 19.58
C ILE A 545 27.36 -11.01 20.05
N MET A 546 28.21 -12.03 20.19
CA MET A 546 27.81 -13.36 20.68
C MET A 546 27.15 -13.26 22.06
N ARG A 547 27.70 -12.43 22.95
CA ARG A 547 27.17 -12.23 24.30
C ARG A 547 25.76 -11.64 24.28
N GLU A 548 25.51 -10.56 23.55
CA GLU A 548 24.17 -9.96 23.52
C GLU A 548 23.15 -10.87 22.84
N LEU A 549 23.53 -11.60 21.77
CA LEU A 549 22.66 -12.61 21.16
C LEU A 549 22.25 -13.70 22.17
N LEU A 550 23.21 -14.23 22.93
CA LEU A 550 22.95 -15.27 23.92
C LEU A 550 22.13 -14.76 25.11
N LEU A 551 22.35 -13.53 25.58
CA LEU A 551 21.52 -12.90 26.62
C LEU A 551 20.08 -12.70 26.12
N GLY A 552 19.93 -12.27 24.87
CA GLY A 552 18.62 -12.11 24.23
C GLY A 552 17.84 -13.43 24.16
N ILE A 553 18.51 -14.49 23.68
CA ILE A 553 17.95 -15.85 23.64
C ILE A 553 17.69 -16.36 25.07
N GLY A 554 18.58 -16.04 26.01
CA GLY A 554 18.54 -16.47 27.41
C GLY A 554 17.42 -15.86 28.25
N GLY A 555 16.63 -14.93 27.71
CA GLY A 555 15.44 -14.42 28.37
C GLY A 555 15.49 -12.93 28.72
N LYS A 556 16.60 -12.23 28.46
CA LYS A 556 16.70 -10.78 28.64
C LYS A 556 15.71 -10.00 27.75
N LEU A 557 15.30 -10.58 26.63
CA LEU A 557 14.44 -9.95 25.61
C LEU A 557 13.09 -10.65 25.41
N PRO A 558 12.11 -10.05 24.71
CA PRO A 558 10.85 -10.71 24.37
C PRO A 558 11.05 -11.96 23.48
N ARG A 559 10.20 -12.98 23.63
CA ARG A 559 10.30 -14.25 22.86
C ARG A 559 10.16 -14.05 21.35
N SER A 560 9.35 -13.08 20.92
CA SER A 560 9.19 -12.73 19.50
C SER A 560 10.50 -12.34 18.81
N CYS A 561 11.51 -11.90 19.57
CA CYS A 561 12.79 -11.45 19.06
C CYS A 561 13.81 -12.59 18.88
N VAL A 562 13.56 -13.76 19.49
CA VAL A 562 14.46 -14.94 19.43
C VAL A 562 14.68 -15.39 17.99
N ILE A 563 13.63 -15.31 17.15
CA ILE A 563 13.72 -15.66 15.73
C ILE A 563 14.72 -14.76 15.00
N SER A 564 14.67 -13.44 15.23
CA SER A 564 15.60 -12.49 14.61
C SER A 564 17.04 -12.70 15.09
N MET A 565 17.23 -12.92 16.39
CA MET A 565 18.56 -13.22 16.97
C MET A 565 19.15 -14.52 16.41
N SER A 566 18.31 -15.55 16.22
CA SER A 566 18.74 -16.84 15.67
C SER A 566 19.28 -16.73 14.24
N LEU A 567 18.79 -15.77 13.44
CA LEU A 567 19.27 -15.54 12.07
C LEU A 567 20.70 -14.99 12.09
N VAL A 568 20.98 -14.01 12.95
CA VAL A 568 22.32 -13.44 13.12
C VAL A 568 23.27 -14.51 13.63
N LEU A 569 22.86 -15.26 14.67
CA LEU A 569 23.64 -16.35 15.25
C LEU A 569 23.98 -17.43 14.21
N PHE A 570 23.01 -17.80 13.36
CA PHE A 570 23.20 -18.77 12.28
C PHE A 570 24.22 -18.30 11.25
N LYS A 571 24.11 -17.06 10.77
CA LYS A 571 25.07 -16.47 9.82
C LYS A 571 26.48 -16.40 10.42
N MET A 572 26.58 -16.01 11.68
CA MET A 572 27.85 -15.88 12.41
C MET A 572 28.56 -17.22 12.61
N ILE A 573 27.84 -18.26 13.05
CA ILE A 573 28.37 -19.61 13.19
C ILE A 573 28.72 -20.21 11.82
N GLY A 574 27.91 -19.93 10.80
CA GLY A 574 28.15 -20.39 9.43
C GLY A 574 29.49 -19.89 8.88
N ARG A 575 29.81 -18.61 9.12
CA ARG A 575 31.00 -17.95 8.57
C ARG A 575 32.24 -18.08 9.46
N TYR A 576 32.11 -17.84 10.76
CA TYR A 576 33.23 -17.77 11.71
C TYR A 576 33.22 -18.99 12.64
N ILE A 577 33.30 -20.20 12.08
CA ILE A 577 33.09 -21.46 12.84
C ILE A 577 34.04 -21.59 14.04
N GLU A 578 35.34 -21.42 13.82
CA GLU A 578 36.37 -21.62 14.87
C GLU A 578 36.28 -20.53 15.96
N ALA A 579 36.18 -19.26 15.55
CA ALA A 579 36.01 -18.15 16.48
C ALA A 579 34.70 -18.26 17.27
N SER A 580 33.58 -18.60 16.61
CA SER A 580 32.29 -18.83 17.28
C SER A 580 32.35 -19.97 18.29
N ARG A 581 33.09 -21.05 17.99
CA ARG A 581 33.31 -22.15 18.93
C ARG A 581 34.04 -21.66 20.17
N GLU A 582 35.06 -20.81 20.02
CA GLU A 582 35.80 -20.23 21.13
C GLU A 582 34.93 -19.27 21.95
N TRP A 583 34.24 -18.33 21.31
CA TRP A 583 33.33 -17.39 21.98
C TRP A 583 32.22 -18.10 22.75
N LEU A 584 31.59 -19.12 22.17
CA LEU A 584 30.58 -19.94 22.85
C LEU A 584 31.14 -20.66 24.08
N ARG A 585 32.36 -21.23 23.97
CA ARG A 585 33.02 -21.88 25.10
C ARG A 585 33.30 -20.89 26.23
N THR A 586 33.81 -19.72 25.90
CA THR A 586 34.14 -18.67 26.88
C THR A 586 32.89 -18.14 27.59
N LEU A 587 31.82 -17.86 26.86
CA LEU A 587 30.60 -17.28 27.43
C LEU A 587 29.76 -18.31 28.20
N LEU A 588 29.56 -19.51 27.67
CA LEU A 588 28.76 -20.55 28.32
C LEU A 588 29.46 -21.24 29.49
N ALA A 589 30.77 -21.00 29.67
CA ALA A 589 31.50 -21.40 30.88
C ALA A 589 31.18 -20.53 32.10
N GLN A 590 30.60 -19.34 31.90
CA GLN A 590 30.26 -18.44 33.00
C GLN A 590 29.03 -18.95 33.78
N ASP A 591 29.12 -18.87 35.11
CA ASP A 591 27.99 -19.17 36.00
C ASP A 591 26.86 -18.17 35.79
N ASN A 592 25.61 -18.67 35.86
CA ASN A 592 24.37 -17.90 35.62
C ASN A 592 24.22 -17.25 34.23
N PHE A 593 25.09 -17.56 33.27
CA PHE A 593 24.98 -17.11 31.89
C PHE A 593 24.51 -18.23 30.95
N PRO A 594 23.61 -17.98 29.98
CA PRO A 594 22.86 -16.74 29.75
C PRO A 594 21.62 -16.58 30.64
N SER A 595 21.29 -17.61 31.42
CA SER A 595 20.21 -17.63 32.41
C SER A 595 20.61 -18.51 33.60
N PRO A 596 20.13 -18.22 34.83
CA PRO A 596 20.35 -19.07 36.00
C PRO A 596 19.58 -20.41 35.91
N HIS A 597 18.59 -20.53 35.03
CA HIS A 597 17.72 -21.72 34.94
C HIS A 597 18.32 -22.89 34.14
N VAL A 598 19.48 -22.71 33.50
CA VAL A 598 20.09 -23.74 32.64
C VAL A 598 21.38 -24.32 33.22
N ASN A 599 21.45 -25.65 33.30
CA ASN A 599 22.63 -26.38 33.75
C ASN A 599 23.72 -26.50 32.66
N GLN A 600 24.94 -26.87 33.06
CA GLN A 600 26.10 -26.96 32.16
C GLN A 600 25.90 -27.99 31.04
N LEU A 601 25.17 -29.07 31.29
CA LEU A 601 24.86 -30.10 30.29
C LEU A 601 23.97 -29.54 29.17
N THR A 602 22.92 -28.80 29.52
CA THR A 602 22.02 -28.13 28.57
C THR A 602 22.77 -27.10 27.73
N LYS A 603 23.66 -26.31 28.35
CA LYS A 603 24.53 -25.37 27.62
C LYS A 603 25.45 -26.08 26.62
N GLN A 604 26.07 -27.19 27.01
CA GLN A 604 26.92 -27.99 26.12
C GLN A 604 26.14 -28.63 24.97
N ASN A 605 24.93 -29.13 25.24
CA ASN A 605 24.05 -29.70 24.23
C ASN A 605 23.59 -28.64 23.23
N PHE A 606 23.22 -27.45 23.71
CA PHE A 606 22.90 -26.30 22.87
C PHE A 606 24.06 -25.92 21.96
N ALA A 607 25.27 -25.72 22.52
CA ALA A 607 26.47 -25.38 21.75
C ALA A 607 26.79 -26.44 20.68
N LYS A 608 26.71 -27.73 21.01
CA LYS A 608 26.89 -28.82 20.03
C LYS A 608 25.79 -28.82 18.96
N GLY A 609 24.55 -28.57 19.34
CA GLY A 609 23.40 -28.52 18.43
C GLY A 609 23.50 -27.43 17.39
N ILE A 610 23.83 -26.19 17.81
CA ILE A 610 23.97 -25.05 16.89
C ILE A 610 25.22 -25.17 16.00
N LEU A 611 26.33 -25.69 16.50
CA LEU A 611 27.58 -25.85 15.72
C LEU A 611 27.48 -26.98 14.67
N SER A 612 26.64 -27.98 14.88
CA SER A 612 26.46 -29.12 13.96
C SER A 612 25.36 -28.88 12.91
N THR A 613 24.45 -27.94 13.15
CA THR A 613 23.29 -27.72 12.29
C THR A 613 23.62 -26.74 11.16
N ARG A 614 23.37 -27.16 9.92
CA ARG A 614 23.53 -26.32 8.71
C ARG A 614 22.20 -25.84 8.11
N THR A 615 21.08 -26.37 8.56
CA THR A 615 19.74 -26.00 8.08
C THR A 615 19.11 -24.94 8.98
N LEU A 616 18.66 -23.82 8.41
CA LEU A 616 18.11 -22.71 9.17
C LEU A 616 16.88 -23.09 10.01
N LYS A 617 15.97 -23.92 9.48
CA LYS A 617 14.75 -24.34 10.20
C LYS A 617 15.09 -25.05 11.52
N ARG A 618 15.87 -26.13 11.43
CA ARG A 618 16.33 -26.88 12.62
C ARG A 618 17.15 -26.02 13.58
N PHE A 619 17.92 -25.06 13.05
CA PHE A 619 18.68 -24.13 13.88
C PHE A 619 17.77 -23.25 14.72
N LYS A 620 16.72 -22.70 14.11
CA LYS A 620 15.68 -21.92 14.81
C LYS A 620 14.99 -22.74 15.89
N ASP A 621 14.67 -23.99 15.59
CA ASP A 621 14.01 -24.90 16.55
C ASP A 621 14.92 -25.10 17.78
N ILE A 622 16.20 -25.43 17.59
CA ILE A 622 17.17 -25.60 18.69
C ILE A 622 17.32 -24.33 19.55
N VAL A 623 17.37 -23.16 18.91
CA VAL A 623 17.47 -21.87 19.62
C VAL A 623 16.20 -21.54 20.39
N THR A 624 15.03 -21.86 19.82
CA THR A 624 13.74 -21.64 20.47
C THR A 624 13.58 -22.56 21.67
N ASP A 625 13.89 -23.84 21.51
CA ASP A 625 13.92 -24.83 22.60
C ASP A 625 14.82 -24.36 23.73
N PHE A 626 16.05 -23.94 23.41
CA PHE A 626 16.98 -23.43 24.42
C PHE A 626 16.46 -22.17 25.13
N SER A 627 15.79 -21.27 24.41
CA SER A 627 15.16 -20.07 25.01
C SER A 627 14.04 -20.44 25.98
N ILE A 628 13.24 -21.47 25.67
CA ILE A 628 12.18 -21.98 26.57
C ILE A 628 12.79 -22.48 27.87
N LYS A 629 13.90 -23.24 27.80
CA LYS A 629 14.62 -23.72 29.00
C LYS A 629 15.19 -22.58 29.82
N CYS A 630 15.77 -21.58 29.16
CA CYS A 630 16.33 -20.41 29.82
C CYS A 630 15.29 -19.59 30.59
N ARG A 631 14.01 -19.69 30.22
CA ARG A 631 12.89 -18.96 30.84
C ARG A 631 12.07 -19.79 31.82
N ASP A 632 12.44 -21.04 32.07
CA ASP A 632 11.68 -21.98 32.92
C ASP A 632 10.24 -22.21 32.44
N LEU A 633 10.05 -22.31 31.11
CA LEU A 633 8.74 -22.44 30.47
C LEU A 633 8.43 -23.86 29.95
N GLU A 634 9.28 -24.85 30.24
CA GLU A 634 9.17 -26.23 29.70
C GLU A 634 7.80 -26.89 30.01
N ASP A 635 7.22 -26.60 31.19
CA ASP A 635 5.95 -27.17 31.67
C ASP A 635 4.74 -26.23 31.51
N SER A 636 4.93 -25.06 30.88
CA SER A 636 3.87 -24.06 30.72
C SER A 636 3.14 -24.20 29.37
N ALA A 637 1.84 -23.91 29.35
CA ALA A 637 1.08 -23.80 28.09
C ALA A 637 1.66 -22.74 27.13
N TYR A 638 2.47 -21.81 27.67
CA TYR A 638 3.17 -20.78 26.93
C TYR A 638 4.48 -21.27 26.30
N GLY A 639 4.99 -22.46 26.62
CA GLY A 639 6.25 -22.98 26.08
C GLY A 639 6.20 -23.30 24.59
N TYR A 640 5.03 -23.72 24.08
CA TYR A 640 4.88 -24.27 22.72
C TYR A 640 4.05 -23.41 21.75
N THR A 641 3.62 -22.22 22.19
CA THR A 641 3.09 -21.13 21.34
C THR A 641 4.19 -20.14 21.01
#